data_AF-A0A2N5YUX3-F1
#
_entry.id   AF-A0A2N5YUX3-F1
#
_cell.length_a   1.000
_cell.length_b   1.000
_cell.length_c   1.000
_cell.angle_alpha   90.00
_cell.angle_beta   90.00
_cell.angle_gamma   90.00
#
_symmetry.space_group_name_H-M   'P 1'
#
loop_
_entity.id
_entity.type
_entity.pdbx_description
1 polymer ?
#
loop_
_entity_poly.entity_id
_entity_poly.type
_entity_poly.pdbx_seq_one_letter_code
_entity_poly.pdbx_strand_id
1 'polypeptide(L)'
;MPKWPLNGLEIDFTQSQIQVNSMNSSLTGAKGSSNGYYDENDDLLFHIIDTKLYAPDGTEVGDLYTDEDNTADEMGSEIIVIPAEPEDNCLYYVIYTIQQHNDDNSHIWKVCYNLVCWHGPTIVDSGVLCSMSGECHGAIAVSDFVTDNGDTYHRLEAVGSGILTNHGQFQYINGELRLMVQTVLPNTYGYDFCELEMSKDGKVLAAAHLNVDQDNNYSIDPYNITIWILDDDLLPSVVYNADIGTPNSQTEQFTGVEIYQDPNNPDDKYIYFNKYGGVKYMIPVFGTSIWPFDPFEFSVSPLYSSSHLELARDGNIYSTNGGQNLYLVDPYDANNNTVKVIGTHNPVRNDYIESSHANAPLVFALPDQVDQANYYAYTTGTEFDCCQASYESLIKTSMAGVSFDANGNITISGSNVYWTQSSNPFTSGSQTITDIYLKGDLVIDPGAKLTVDGLKLHFKESETLDMSFNSGGVGSRLVLNNSTLTVFDECDEDIMCGGISCSGDWSYVPQGSTSTSPQPYTYMSNSTIEFAEKGIEANNGGIVKAYNSSFKDNIIDVSFVSYSYQGVDNISLFSTCEFYTTSDLYNKGYTPSYHAHIWTAPGLEFYGCSFRNEYASSVAVSQRGGGILSTSSSIIVKEKCSGFVQLGYPCPDQYTTRGEFEDLYYAIKASSGSFMTLSRQDFIDCPKGAWLIDCDAIKVTECDFDVSSETLSGSYLYDSYGLYVESSTGYHIEGNEFHDGVLGLVVYDSGIDENLIYKNTFYNLSGNCNATGLVAIGENGALTSKLFPQISGLQMRCNTFNDVDYSMAVLG
;
A
#
# COMPACT_ATOMS: atom_id res chain seq x y z
N MET A 1 -15.90 -11.37 -23.99
CA MET A 1 -16.08 -9.98 -23.50
C MET A 1 -17.39 -9.37 -24.01
N PRO A 2 -18.02 -8.47 -23.22
CA PRO A 2 -19.25 -7.78 -23.62
C PRO A 2 -19.09 -6.89 -24.86
N LYS A 3 -17.91 -6.29 -25.01
CA LYS A 3 -17.57 -5.38 -26.08
C LYS A 3 -16.11 -5.59 -26.50
N TRP A 4 -15.77 -5.23 -27.73
CA TRP A 4 -14.40 -5.31 -28.26
C TRP A 4 -13.84 -3.91 -28.47
N PRO A 5 -12.75 -3.53 -27.78
CA PRO A 5 -12.04 -2.30 -28.06
C PRO A 5 -11.09 -2.52 -29.25
N LEU A 6 -11.29 -1.76 -30.30
CA LEU A 6 -10.45 -1.74 -31.51
C LEU A 6 -9.76 -0.37 -31.62
N ASN A 7 -8.92 -0.18 -32.63
CA ASN A 7 -8.30 1.12 -32.89
C ASN A 7 -9.35 2.19 -33.27
N GLY A 8 -9.67 3.10 -32.35
CA GLY A 8 -10.65 4.18 -32.56
C GLY A 8 -12.12 3.77 -32.47
N LEU A 9 -12.43 2.49 -32.20
CA LEU A 9 -13.81 1.99 -32.17
C LEU A 9 -14.05 0.98 -31.05
N GLU A 10 -15.30 0.88 -30.61
CA GLU A 10 -15.79 -0.16 -29.72
C GLU A 10 -16.92 -0.92 -30.43
N ILE A 11 -16.87 -2.25 -30.43
CA ILE A 11 -17.96 -3.11 -30.93
C ILE A 11 -18.73 -3.67 -29.75
N ASP A 12 -20.02 -3.39 -29.68
CA ASP A 12 -20.87 -3.78 -28.55
C ASP A 12 -21.81 -4.94 -28.94
N PHE A 13 -21.66 -6.06 -28.24
CA PHE A 13 -22.42 -7.30 -28.41
C PHE A 13 -23.53 -7.49 -27.37
N THR A 14 -23.69 -6.55 -26.43
CA THR A 14 -24.68 -6.64 -25.33
C THR A 14 -26.12 -6.45 -25.82
N GLN A 15 -26.28 -5.81 -26.97
CA GLN A 15 -27.58 -5.52 -27.59
C GLN A 15 -27.93 -6.58 -28.64
N SER A 16 -29.23 -6.79 -28.87
CA SER A 16 -29.73 -7.67 -29.95
C SER A 16 -29.25 -7.30 -31.36
N GLN A 17 -28.77 -6.07 -31.53
CA GLN A 17 -28.11 -5.60 -32.74
C GLN A 17 -26.75 -5.05 -32.36
N ILE A 18 -25.70 -5.62 -32.94
CA ILE A 18 -24.31 -5.16 -32.76
C ILE A 18 -24.24 -3.65 -33.01
N GLN A 19 -23.71 -2.90 -32.04
CA GLN A 19 -23.42 -1.47 -32.18
C GLN A 19 -21.93 -1.26 -32.42
N VAL A 20 -21.60 -0.16 -33.09
CA VAL A 20 -20.21 0.25 -33.33
C VAL A 20 -20.11 1.69 -32.87
N ASN A 21 -19.41 1.90 -31.77
CA ASN A 21 -19.22 3.19 -31.12
C ASN A 21 -17.82 3.72 -31.46
N SER A 22 -17.66 5.04 -31.47
CA SER A 22 -16.33 5.66 -31.61
C SER A 22 -15.64 5.77 -30.25
N MET A 23 -14.34 5.54 -30.23
CA MET A 23 -13.48 5.80 -29.07
C MET A 23 -12.57 7.00 -29.36
N ASN A 24 -12.14 7.70 -28.30
CA ASN A 24 -11.28 8.88 -28.42
C ASN A 24 -9.80 8.52 -28.67
N SER A 25 -9.43 7.27 -28.48
CA SER A 25 -8.09 6.73 -28.68
C SER A 25 -7.97 6.11 -30.07
N SER A 26 -7.09 6.67 -30.89
CA SER A 26 -6.74 6.06 -32.18
C SER A 26 -5.27 6.25 -32.45
N LEU A 27 -4.58 5.17 -32.79
CA LEU A 27 -3.19 5.20 -33.21
C LEU A 27 -3.13 5.12 -34.73
N THR A 28 -2.60 6.16 -35.37
CA THR A 28 -2.44 6.16 -36.83
C THR A 28 -1.38 5.14 -37.22
N GLY A 29 -1.77 4.09 -37.94
CA GLY A 29 -0.86 3.04 -38.37
C GLY A 29 -0.42 2.12 -37.24
N ALA A 30 -1.35 1.75 -36.34
CA ALA A 30 -1.15 0.66 -35.37
C ALA A 30 -0.77 -0.64 -36.10
N LYS A 31 0.22 -1.36 -35.55
CA LYS A 31 0.90 -2.48 -36.24
C LYS A 31 1.01 -3.79 -35.44
N GLY A 32 0.70 -3.79 -34.16
CA GLY A 32 0.72 -4.98 -33.30
C GLY A 32 -0.66 -5.61 -33.18
N SER A 33 -1.30 -5.39 -32.03
CA SER A 33 -2.61 -5.92 -31.68
C SER A 33 -3.44 -4.88 -30.90
N SER A 34 -4.68 -5.21 -30.52
CA SER A 34 -5.51 -4.36 -29.67
C SER A 34 -6.35 -5.21 -28.74
N ASN A 35 -6.44 -4.82 -27.47
CA ASN A 35 -7.31 -5.49 -26.51
C ASN A 35 -7.75 -4.51 -25.40
N GLY A 36 -8.53 -4.94 -24.43
CA GLY A 36 -8.93 -4.15 -23.27
C GLY A 36 -9.81 -4.95 -22.33
N TYR A 37 -10.36 -4.28 -21.32
CA TYR A 37 -11.21 -4.92 -20.32
C TYR A 37 -12.43 -4.07 -20.00
N TYR A 38 -13.53 -4.73 -19.61
CA TYR A 38 -14.78 -4.10 -19.22
C TYR A 38 -15.27 -4.66 -17.89
N ASP A 39 -15.93 -3.82 -17.09
CA ASP A 39 -16.50 -4.21 -15.80
C ASP A 39 -17.89 -4.89 -15.92
N GLU A 40 -18.54 -5.15 -14.78
CA GLU A 40 -19.90 -5.71 -14.71
C GLU A 40 -21.00 -4.78 -15.23
N ASN A 41 -20.69 -3.49 -15.37
CA ASN A 41 -21.58 -2.46 -15.90
C ASN A 41 -21.37 -2.25 -17.41
N ASP A 42 -20.49 -3.05 -18.03
CA ASP A 42 -20.01 -2.90 -19.40
C ASP A 42 -19.25 -1.57 -19.64
N ASP A 43 -18.71 -0.96 -18.59
CA ASP A 43 -17.86 0.21 -18.70
C ASP A 43 -16.42 -0.22 -19.04
N LEU A 44 -15.82 0.47 -20.02
CA LEU A 44 -14.44 0.24 -20.41
C LEU A 44 -13.54 0.62 -19.24
N LEU A 45 -12.66 -0.29 -18.82
CA LEU A 45 -11.68 -0.05 -17.75
C LEU A 45 -10.37 0.52 -18.28
N PHE A 46 -9.89 -0.07 -19.36
CA PHE A 46 -8.76 0.40 -20.16
C PHE A 46 -8.77 -0.34 -21.50
N HIS A 47 -8.04 0.17 -22.47
CA HIS A 47 -7.68 -0.61 -23.65
C HIS A 47 -6.25 -0.36 -24.08
N ILE A 48 -5.82 -1.20 -24.99
CA ILE A 48 -4.47 -1.29 -25.50
C ILE A 48 -4.58 -1.22 -27.02
N ILE A 49 -3.75 -0.39 -27.62
CA ILE A 49 -3.58 -0.33 -29.07
C ILE A 49 -2.09 -0.35 -29.32
N ASP A 50 -1.63 -1.42 -29.97
CA ASP A 50 -0.20 -1.68 -30.18
C ASP A 50 0.52 -1.75 -28.82
N THR A 51 1.60 -1.00 -28.63
CA THR A 51 2.36 -0.95 -27.39
C THR A 51 1.77 -0.03 -26.33
N LYS A 52 0.67 0.68 -26.61
CA LYS A 52 0.17 1.78 -25.76
C LYS A 52 -1.06 1.37 -24.97
N LEU A 53 -1.01 1.63 -23.66
CA LEU A 53 -2.14 1.55 -22.75
C LEU A 53 -2.87 2.89 -22.69
N TYR A 54 -4.21 2.86 -22.74
CA TYR A 54 -5.05 4.05 -22.66
C TYR A 54 -6.15 3.87 -21.61
N ALA A 55 -6.46 4.97 -20.95
CA ALA A 55 -7.60 5.09 -20.05
C ALA A 55 -8.93 5.14 -20.84
N PRO A 56 -10.09 4.94 -20.17
CA PRO A 56 -11.40 4.89 -20.83
C PRO A 56 -11.76 6.17 -21.61
N ASP A 57 -11.22 7.31 -21.17
CA ASP A 57 -11.42 8.61 -21.83
C ASP A 57 -10.56 8.82 -23.09
N GLY A 58 -9.63 7.89 -23.36
CA GLY A 58 -8.67 7.91 -24.46
C GLY A 58 -7.33 8.54 -24.11
N THR A 59 -7.09 8.92 -22.86
CA THR A 59 -5.79 9.43 -22.39
C THR A 59 -4.76 8.31 -22.40
N GLU A 60 -3.59 8.55 -23.00
CA GLU A 60 -2.47 7.61 -22.96
C GLU A 60 -1.89 7.52 -21.54
N VAL A 61 -1.77 6.30 -21.05
CA VAL A 61 -1.27 5.97 -19.70
C VAL A 61 0.23 5.72 -19.72
N GLY A 62 0.69 4.96 -20.70
CA GLY A 62 2.08 4.53 -20.83
C GLY A 62 2.24 3.45 -21.89
N ASP A 63 3.49 3.07 -22.13
CA ASP A 63 3.84 1.99 -23.03
C ASP A 63 3.99 0.68 -22.23
N LEU A 64 3.51 -0.43 -22.79
CA LEU A 64 3.65 -1.77 -22.23
C LEU A 64 5.13 -2.18 -22.12
N TYR A 65 5.91 -1.83 -23.14
CA TYR A 65 7.36 -1.97 -23.16
C TYR A 65 7.99 -0.77 -23.86
N THR A 66 9.24 -0.48 -23.49
CA THR A 66 10.07 0.51 -24.18
C THR A 66 11.17 -0.20 -24.94
N ASP A 67 11.34 0.12 -26.21
CA ASP A 67 12.47 -0.34 -27.00
C ASP A 67 13.78 0.24 -26.43
N GLU A 68 14.68 -0.64 -25.99
CA GLU A 68 15.98 -0.24 -25.43
C GLU A 68 17.04 0.01 -26.52
N ASP A 69 16.81 -0.52 -27.73
CA ASP A 69 17.80 -0.57 -28.81
C ASP A 69 17.42 0.37 -29.98
N ASN A 70 18.28 0.44 -31.01
CA ASN A 70 18.01 1.27 -32.20
C ASN A 70 17.11 0.55 -33.22
N THR A 71 16.70 -0.68 -32.93
CA THR A 71 15.91 -1.55 -33.80
C THR A 71 14.57 -1.81 -33.13
N ALA A 72 13.51 -1.31 -33.76
CA ALA A 72 12.14 -1.46 -33.29
C ALA A 72 11.81 -2.91 -32.95
N ASP A 73 11.64 -3.18 -31.66
CA ASP A 73 11.05 -4.43 -31.17
C ASP A 73 9.61 -4.57 -31.70
N GLU A 74 9.28 -5.75 -32.22
CA GLU A 74 8.00 -6.01 -32.86
C GLU A 74 7.05 -6.75 -31.91
N MET A 75 5.82 -6.25 -31.76
CA MET A 75 4.80 -6.87 -30.93
C MET A 75 4.11 -8.03 -31.67
N GLY A 76 3.84 -9.13 -30.96
CA GLY A 76 3.09 -10.25 -31.50
C GLY A 76 1.63 -9.91 -31.82
N SER A 77 0.92 -10.88 -32.38
CA SER A 77 -0.48 -10.73 -32.80
C SER A 77 -1.48 -10.82 -31.66
N GLU A 78 -1.08 -11.36 -30.51
CA GLU A 78 -1.97 -11.60 -29.37
C GLU A 78 -1.57 -10.74 -28.16
N ILE A 79 -2.60 -10.18 -27.55
CA ILE A 79 -2.53 -9.51 -26.25
C ILE A 79 -3.67 -10.09 -25.46
N ILE A 80 -3.38 -10.60 -24.28
CA ILE A 80 -4.36 -11.20 -23.39
C ILE A 80 -4.54 -10.27 -22.19
N VAL A 81 -5.80 -10.02 -21.80
CA VAL A 81 -6.11 -9.28 -20.58
C VAL A 81 -6.95 -10.13 -19.65
N ILE A 82 -6.42 -10.42 -18.47
CA ILE A 82 -7.07 -11.27 -17.45
C ILE A 82 -7.00 -10.61 -16.06
N PRO A 83 -8.00 -10.84 -15.20
CA PRO A 83 -7.91 -10.46 -13.78
C PRO A 83 -6.68 -11.08 -13.12
N ALA A 84 -6.05 -10.35 -12.20
CA ALA A 84 -4.92 -10.87 -11.45
C ALA A 84 -5.35 -11.90 -10.39
N GLU A 85 -6.52 -11.71 -9.76
CA GLU A 85 -7.12 -12.66 -8.81
C GLU A 85 -8.59 -12.91 -9.13
N PRO A 86 -9.18 -14.03 -8.67
CA PRO A 86 -10.61 -14.28 -8.82
C PRO A 86 -11.46 -13.30 -8.01
N GLU A 87 -10.92 -12.80 -6.90
CA GLU A 87 -11.61 -11.94 -5.92
C GLU A 87 -11.15 -10.47 -6.00
N ASP A 88 -9.99 -10.19 -6.60
CA ASP A 88 -9.46 -8.83 -6.81
C ASP A 88 -9.81 -8.36 -8.23
N ASN A 89 -10.64 -7.31 -8.30
CA ASN A 89 -11.06 -6.70 -9.56
C ASN A 89 -10.24 -5.48 -9.96
N CYS A 90 -9.20 -5.15 -9.21
CA CYS A 90 -8.49 -3.91 -9.39
C CYS A 90 -7.28 -4.07 -10.29
N LEU A 91 -6.68 -5.26 -10.26
CA LEU A 91 -5.45 -5.57 -10.97
C LEU A 91 -5.71 -6.53 -12.13
N TYR A 92 -5.12 -6.22 -13.28
CA TYR A 92 -5.23 -7.01 -14.50
C TYR A 92 -3.85 -7.30 -15.08
N TYR A 93 -3.59 -8.56 -15.43
CA TYR A 93 -2.44 -8.90 -16.23
C TYR A 93 -2.74 -8.62 -17.70
N VAL A 94 -1.91 -7.78 -18.30
CA VAL A 94 -1.79 -7.60 -19.74
C VAL A 94 -0.60 -8.42 -20.19
N ILE A 95 -0.85 -9.56 -20.83
CA ILE A 95 0.18 -10.50 -21.29
C ILE A 95 0.29 -10.38 -22.81
N TYR A 96 1.51 -10.34 -23.33
CA TYR A 96 1.77 -10.17 -24.75
C TYR A 96 3.12 -10.75 -25.11
N THR A 97 3.37 -10.90 -26.40
CA THR A 97 4.67 -11.33 -26.91
C THR A 97 5.38 -10.18 -27.61
N ILE A 98 6.71 -10.15 -27.48
CA ILE A 98 7.59 -9.27 -28.26
C ILE A 98 8.71 -10.07 -28.89
N GLN A 99 9.05 -9.73 -30.13
CA GLN A 99 10.29 -10.13 -30.75
C GLN A 99 11.32 -9.01 -30.56
N GLN A 100 12.30 -9.27 -29.71
CA GLN A 100 13.44 -8.38 -29.54
C GLN A 100 14.45 -8.57 -30.67
N HIS A 101 14.86 -7.49 -31.32
CA HIS A 101 15.91 -7.50 -32.33
C HIS A 101 17.26 -7.13 -31.73
N ASN A 102 18.21 -8.08 -31.71
CA ASN A 102 19.57 -7.76 -31.28
C ASN A 102 20.41 -7.22 -32.45
N ASP A 103 21.46 -6.45 -32.12
CA ASP A 103 22.44 -5.89 -33.07
C ASP A 103 23.11 -6.93 -33.99
N ASP A 104 23.13 -8.22 -33.61
CA ASP A 104 23.71 -9.32 -34.37
C ASP A 104 22.71 -10.05 -35.29
N ASN A 105 21.51 -9.49 -35.48
CA ASN A 105 20.35 -10.11 -36.12
C ASN A 105 19.85 -11.38 -35.43
N SER A 106 20.23 -11.65 -34.17
CA SER A 106 19.54 -12.67 -33.39
C SER A 106 18.22 -12.11 -32.88
N HIS A 107 17.20 -12.96 -32.90
CA HIS A 107 15.87 -12.63 -32.40
C HIS A 107 15.65 -13.33 -31.05
N ILE A 108 15.21 -12.57 -30.05
CA ILE A 108 14.79 -13.12 -28.76
C ILE A 108 13.31 -12.85 -28.60
N TRP A 109 12.55 -13.93 -28.51
CA TRP A 109 11.14 -13.87 -28.18
C TRP A 109 10.96 -13.77 -26.69
N LYS A 110 10.14 -12.84 -26.25
CA LYS A 110 9.76 -12.70 -24.85
C LYS A 110 8.26 -12.77 -24.73
N VAL A 111 7.80 -13.52 -23.73
CA VAL A 111 6.44 -13.36 -23.21
C VAL A 111 6.58 -12.36 -22.07
N CYS A 112 5.94 -11.22 -22.21
CA CYS A 112 5.97 -10.14 -21.23
C CYS A 112 4.61 -10.03 -20.55
N TYR A 113 4.61 -9.39 -19.39
CA TYR A 113 3.39 -8.95 -18.75
C TYR A 113 3.54 -7.53 -18.21
N ASN A 114 2.42 -6.82 -18.17
CA ASN A 114 2.24 -5.64 -17.34
C ASN A 114 1.08 -5.93 -16.37
N LEU A 115 1.26 -5.63 -15.10
CA LEU A 115 0.16 -5.60 -14.13
C LEU A 115 -0.41 -4.19 -14.15
N VAL A 116 -1.70 -4.07 -14.48
CA VAL A 116 -2.39 -2.80 -14.68
C VAL A 116 -3.46 -2.65 -13.61
N CYS A 117 -3.42 -1.56 -12.84
CA CYS A 117 -4.59 -1.16 -12.06
C CYS A 117 -5.53 -0.35 -12.95
N TRP A 118 -6.83 -0.63 -12.95
CA TRP A 118 -7.79 0.14 -13.75
C TRP A 118 -8.23 1.45 -13.10
N HIS A 119 -8.16 1.56 -11.77
CA HIS A 119 -8.49 2.81 -11.10
C HIS A 119 -7.36 3.81 -11.31
N GLY A 120 -7.61 4.82 -12.16
CA GLY A 120 -6.54 5.66 -12.69
C GLY A 120 -5.53 4.80 -13.45
N PRO A 121 -5.87 4.30 -14.65
CA PRO A 121 -5.13 3.27 -15.34
C PRO A 121 -3.63 3.50 -15.27
N THR A 122 -2.91 2.58 -14.64
CA THR A 122 -1.46 2.68 -14.43
C THR A 122 -0.83 1.29 -14.47
N ILE A 123 0.39 1.22 -15.00
CA ILE A 123 1.21 0.01 -14.96
C ILE A 123 1.89 -0.03 -13.59
N VAL A 124 1.45 -0.95 -12.72
CA VAL A 124 1.96 -1.09 -11.34
C VAL A 124 3.14 -2.07 -11.26
N ASP A 125 3.23 -3.01 -12.19
CA ASP A 125 4.37 -3.90 -12.36
C ASP A 125 4.57 -4.30 -13.82
N SER A 126 5.77 -4.77 -14.13
CA SER A 126 6.09 -5.30 -15.46
C SER A 126 7.21 -6.33 -15.37
N GLY A 127 7.19 -7.31 -16.27
CA GLY A 127 8.24 -8.30 -16.29
C GLY A 127 8.24 -9.18 -17.53
N VAL A 128 9.28 -9.99 -17.64
CA VAL A 128 9.42 -11.02 -18.67
C VAL A 128 9.13 -12.36 -18.01
N LEU A 129 8.07 -13.03 -18.48
CA LEU A 129 7.66 -14.35 -18.02
C LEU A 129 8.60 -15.44 -18.50
N CYS A 130 8.96 -15.40 -19.78
CA CYS A 130 9.96 -16.29 -20.35
C CYS A 130 10.64 -15.64 -21.56
N SER A 131 11.81 -16.15 -21.91
CA SER A 131 12.53 -15.76 -23.12
C SER A 131 12.92 -17.01 -23.92
N MET A 132 12.77 -16.93 -25.22
CA MET A 132 13.02 -18.01 -26.18
C MET A 132 13.93 -17.49 -27.28
N SER A 133 15.00 -18.22 -27.58
CA SER A 133 15.87 -17.92 -28.72
C SER A 133 15.35 -18.65 -29.96
N GLY A 134 15.05 -17.92 -31.04
CA GLY A 134 14.57 -18.52 -32.29
C GLY A 134 14.17 -17.46 -33.31
N GLU A 135 14.19 -17.83 -34.59
CA GLU A 135 13.79 -16.96 -35.71
C GLU A 135 12.26 -16.95 -35.91
N CYS A 136 11.49 -17.68 -35.09
CA CYS A 136 10.10 -18.00 -35.39
C CYS A 136 9.10 -17.45 -34.38
N HIS A 137 7.84 -17.33 -34.80
CA HIS A 137 6.80 -16.55 -34.16
C HIS A 137 6.29 -17.11 -32.84
N GLY A 138 6.12 -16.22 -31.87
CA GLY A 138 5.49 -16.49 -30.59
C GLY A 138 3.98 -16.23 -30.64
N ALA A 139 3.18 -17.18 -30.16
CA ALA A 139 1.76 -17.02 -29.87
C ALA A 139 1.47 -17.40 -28.41
N ILE A 140 0.43 -16.84 -27.81
CA ILE A 140 0.00 -17.04 -26.43
C ILE A 140 -1.49 -17.35 -26.38
N ALA A 141 -1.90 -18.17 -25.43
CA ALA A 141 -3.31 -18.47 -25.17
C ALA A 141 -3.53 -18.64 -23.67
N VAL A 142 -4.72 -18.33 -23.18
CA VAL A 142 -5.04 -18.41 -21.76
C VAL A 142 -6.37 -19.10 -21.49
N SER A 143 -6.47 -19.84 -20.38
CA SER A 143 -7.74 -20.38 -19.89
C SER A 143 -8.48 -19.41 -18.96
N ASP A 144 -9.72 -19.75 -18.60
CA ASP A 144 -10.38 -19.14 -17.44
C ASP A 144 -9.70 -19.62 -16.15
N PHE A 145 -10.17 -19.13 -15.01
CA PHE A 145 -9.73 -19.68 -13.73
C PHE A 145 -10.05 -21.17 -13.66
N VAL A 146 -8.99 -21.97 -13.56
CA VAL A 146 -9.06 -23.42 -13.33
C VAL A 146 -8.71 -23.67 -11.87
N THR A 147 -9.52 -24.50 -11.20
CA THR A 147 -9.22 -24.96 -9.85
C THR A 147 -8.66 -26.37 -9.90
N ASP A 148 -7.42 -26.54 -9.43
CA ASP A 148 -6.79 -27.85 -9.27
C ASP A 148 -6.12 -27.95 -7.90
N ASN A 149 -6.30 -29.09 -7.23
CA ASN A 149 -5.75 -29.37 -5.89
C ASN A 149 -6.03 -28.32 -4.79
N GLY A 150 -7.02 -27.44 -4.99
CA GLY A 150 -7.38 -26.37 -4.05
C GLY A 150 -6.83 -24.99 -4.42
N ASP A 151 -5.95 -24.91 -5.42
CA ASP A 151 -5.42 -23.66 -5.96
C ASP A 151 -6.25 -23.24 -7.18
N THR A 152 -6.48 -21.94 -7.34
CA THR A 152 -7.23 -21.37 -8.48
C THR A 152 -6.30 -20.47 -9.29
N TYR A 153 -6.17 -20.73 -10.58
CA TYR A 153 -5.21 -20.04 -11.45
C TYR A 153 -5.68 -19.96 -12.90
N HIS A 154 -5.14 -19.00 -13.65
CA HIS A 154 -5.17 -19.03 -15.12
C HIS A 154 -4.10 -19.97 -15.64
N ARG A 155 -4.41 -20.78 -16.64
CA ARG A 155 -3.41 -21.51 -17.42
C ARG A 155 -3.04 -20.65 -18.62
N LEU A 156 -1.82 -20.14 -18.65
CA LEU A 156 -1.24 -19.50 -19.84
C LEU A 156 -0.35 -20.53 -20.55
N GLU A 157 -0.46 -20.60 -21.86
CA GLU A 157 0.44 -21.34 -22.74
C GLU A 157 1.06 -20.36 -23.72
N ALA A 158 2.34 -20.55 -24.01
CA ALA A 158 3.06 -19.79 -25.02
C ALA A 158 3.82 -20.77 -25.91
N VAL A 159 3.84 -20.51 -27.21
CA VAL A 159 4.53 -21.36 -28.18
C VAL A 159 5.40 -20.48 -29.07
N GLY A 160 6.67 -20.85 -29.26
CA GLY A 160 7.58 -20.24 -30.23
C GLY A 160 8.55 -21.28 -30.79
N SER A 161 8.98 -21.15 -32.05
CA SER A 161 9.77 -22.21 -32.71
C SER A 161 11.29 -22.13 -32.48
N GLY A 162 11.89 -23.30 -32.27
CA GLY A 162 13.33 -23.57 -32.10
C GLY A 162 13.58 -25.05 -31.79
N ILE A 163 14.84 -25.48 -31.58
CA ILE A 163 15.20 -26.86 -31.13
C ILE A 163 14.53 -27.21 -29.77
N LEU A 164 13.92 -26.21 -29.13
CA LEU A 164 13.22 -26.25 -27.86
C LEU A 164 11.95 -25.38 -27.98
N THR A 165 10.85 -25.93 -28.48
CA THR A 165 9.52 -25.31 -28.32
C THR A 165 9.19 -25.31 -26.84
N ASN A 166 9.33 -24.16 -26.18
CA ASN A 166 9.14 -24.05 -24.74
C ASN A 166 7.67 -23.78 -24.43
N HIS A 167 6.93 -24.80 -24.00
CA HIS A 167 5.63 -24.59 -23.36
C HIS A 167 5.88 -24.16 -21.94
N GLY A 168 5.42 -22.97 -21.57
CA GLY A 168 5.44 -22.52 -20.19
C GLY A 168 4.04 -22.56 -19.64
N GLN A 169 3.78 -23.43 -18.66
CA GLN A 169 2.57 -23.30 -17.87
C GLN A 169 2.78 -22.18 -16.89
N PHE A 170 1.89 -21.20 -16.87
CA PHE A 170 1.89 -20.25 -15.77
C PHE A 170 0.76 -20.60 -14.82
N GLN A 171 1.05 -20.64 -13.53
CA GLN A 171 0.04 -20.75 -12.49
C GLN A 171 0.14 -19.54 -11.58
N TYR A 172 -1.02 -19.16 -11.08
CA TYR A 172 -1.17 -18.18 -10.04
C TYR A 172 -1.11 -18.88 -8.69
N ILE A 173 -0.06 -18.62 -7.92
CA ILE A 173 0.08 -19.17 -6.56
C ILE A 173 0.47 -18.02 -5.64
N ASN A 174 -0.50 -17.58 -4.81
CA ASN A 174 -0.33 -16.54 -3.79
C ASN A 174 0.14 -15.18 -4.34
N GLY A 175 -0.61 -14.51 -5.21
CA GLY A 175 -0.23 -13.14 -5.63
C GLY A 175 0.62 -13.06 -6.90
N GLU A 176 1.26 -14.17 -7.31
CA GLU A 176 2.29 -14.15 -8.34
C GLU A 176 1.99 -15.07 -9.52
N LEU A 177 2.13 -14.53 -10.74
CA LEU A 177 2.17 -15.30 -11.98
C LEU A 177 3.51 -16.04 -12.08
N ARG A 178 3.50 -17.38 -11.99
CA ARG A 178 4.71 -18.21 -11.98
C ARG A 178 4.73 -19.21 -13.11
N LEU A 179 5.88 -19.28 -13.80
CA LEU A 179 6.18 -20.37 -14.72
C LEU A 179 6.38 -21.69 -13.94
N MET A 180 5.44 -22.61 -14.04
CA MET A 180 5.43 -23.90 -13.33
C MET A 180 6.19 -24.99 -14.05
N VAL A 181 5.97 -25.15 -15.36
CA VAL A 181 6.57 -26.24 -16.14
C VAL A 181 6.98 -25.71 -17.50
N GLN A 182 8.24 -25.99 -17.86
CA GLN A 182 8.74 -25.80 -19.22
C GLN A 182 8.76 -27.16 -19.94
N THR A 183 7.77 -27.45 -20.79
CA THR A 183 7.75 -28.70 -21.57
C THR A 183 8.20 -28.44 -23.00
N VAL A 184 9.15 -29.24 -23.48
CA VAL A 184 9.58 -29.17 -24.88
C VAL A 184 8.64 -30.01 -25.75
N LEU A 185 7.90 -29.41 -26.68
CA LEU A 185 7.19 -30.23 -27.67
C LEU A 185 8.17 -31.00 -28.56
N PRO A 186 7.96 -32.30 -28.80
CA PRO A 186 8.74 -33.04 -29.76
C PRO A 186 8.40 -32.61 -31.21
N ASN A 187 9.43 -32.24 -31.98
CA ASN A 187 9.46 -32.13 -33.44
C ASN A 187 8.74 -30.96 -34.14
N THR A 188 8.36 -29.89 -33.45
CA THR A 188 7.83 -28.67 -34.09
C THR A 188 8.97 -27.75 -34.57
N TYR A 189 9.63 -28.14 -35.67
CA TYR A 189 10.67 -27.32 -36.29
C TYR A 189 10.04 -26.30 -37.27
N GLY A 190 10.25 -25.00 -37.03
CA GLY A 190 10.15 -23.97 -38.06
C GLY A 190 8.74 -23.46 -38.37
N TYR A 191 7.79 -23.57 -37.44
CA TYR A 191 6.47 -22.99 -37.64
C TYR A 191 6.39 -21.57 -37.09
N ASP A 192 5.75 -20.71 -37.87
CA ASP A 192 5.30 -19.41 -37.40
C ASP A 192 3.83 -19.50 -37.05
N PHE A 193 3.55 -19.29 -35.78
CA PHE A 193 2.20 -19.26 -35.25
C PHE A 193 1.53 -17.94 -35.65
N CYS A 194 0.29 -18.06 -36.12
CA CYS A 194 -0.54 -16.91 -36.44
C CYS A 194 -1.44 -16.55 -35.26
N GLU A 195 -2.08 -17.58 -34.71
CA GLU A 195 -2.99 -17.50 -33.57
C GLU A 195 -2.93 -18.84 -32.81
N LEU A 196 -3.06 -18.77 -31.49
CA LEU A 196 -3.07 -19.86 -30.54
C LEU A 196 -4.27 -19.68 -29.61
N GLU A 197 -5.07 -20.72 -29.47
CA GLU A 197 -6.30 -20.66 -28.68
C GLU A 197 -6.37 -21.76 -27.64
N MET A 198 -6.96 -21.43 -26.49
CA MET A 198 -7.14 -22.36 -25.39
C MET A 198 -8.58 -22.38 -24.92
N SER A 199 -9.12 -23.59 -24.79
CA SER A 199 -10.46 -23.74 -24.25
C SER A 199 -10.53 -23.21 -22.82
N LYS A 200 -11.70 -22.66 -22.44
CA LYS A 200 -12.00 -22.15 -21.10
C LYS A 200 -11.50 -23.01 -19.94
N ASP A 201 -11.66 -24.32 -20.02
CA ASP A 201 -11.27 -25.28 -18.98
C ASP A 201 -9.76 -25.66 -18.99
N GLY A 202 -8.99 -25.07 -19.90
CA GLY A 202 -7.56 -25.30 -20.08
C GLY A 202 -7.20 -26.70 -20.60
N LYS A 203 -8.14 -27.46 -21.19
CA LYS A 203 -7.90 -28.86 -21.62
C LYS A 203 -7.59 -29.04 -23.10
N VAL A 204 -7.92 -28.06 -23.94
CA VAL A 204 -7.67 -28.11 -25.38
C VAL A 204 -6.90 -26.86 -25.76
N LEU A 205 -5.80 -27.06 -26.49
CA LEU A 205 -5.01 -26.01 -27.10
C LEU A 205 -5.02 -26.23 -28.60
N ALA A 206 -5.18 -25.17 -29.39
CA ALA A 206 -5.21 -25.25 -30.84
C ALA A 206 -4.37 -24.13 -31.45
N ALA A 207 -3.63 -24.43 -32.52
CA ALA A 207 -2.76 -23.48 -33.18
C ALA A 207 -3.03 -23.41 -34.68
N ALA A 208 -3.08 -22.19 -35.22
CA ALA A 208 -3.05 -21.90 -36.65
C ALA A 208 -1.61 -21.56 -37.07
N HIS A 209 -1.09 -22.25 -38.09
CA HIS A 209 0.27 -22.03 -38.58
C HIS A 209 0.30 -21.27 -39.91
N LEU A 210 1.32 -20.43 -40.08
CA LEU A 210 1.77 -19.93 -41.36
C LEU A 210 2.78 -20.92 -41.93
N ASN A 211 2.53 -21.46 -43.12
CA ASN A 211 3.47 -22.37 -43.76
C ASN A 211 4.68 -21.58 -44.27
N VAL A 212 5.87 -21.89 -43.76
CA VAL A 212 7.12 -21.22 -44.12
C VAL A 212 7.86 -22.02 -45.20
N ASP A 213 8.24 -21.34 -46.27
CA ASP A 213 9.06 -21.90 -47.34
C ASP A 213 10.50 -22.11 -46.85
N GLN A 214 10.79 -23.29 -46.27
CA GLN A 214 12.16 -23.65 -45.94
C GLN A 214 12.88 -24.18 -47.19
N ASP A 215 13.60 -23.26 -47.85
CA ASP A 215 14.49 -23.51 -48.99
C ASP A 215 15.65 -24.52 -48.71
N ASN A 216 15.73 -25.15 -47.52
CA ASN A 216 16.88 -25.96 -47.10
C ASN A 216 16.51 -27.24 -46.35
N ASN A 217 16.45 -28.39 -47.05
CA ASN A 217 16.82 -29.75 -46.60
C ASN A 217 16.27 -30.35 -45.27
N TYR A 218 15.40 -29.68 -44.51
CA TYR A 218 14.76 -30.25 -43.33
C TYR A 218 13.56 -31.11 -43.73
N SER A 219 13.37 -32.24 -43.04
CA SER A 219 12.27 -33.17 -43.27
C SER A 219 10.95 -32.44 -43.00
N ILE A 220 10.16 -32.28 -44.05
CA ILE A 220 8.84 -31.64 -44.07
C ILE A 220 7.94 -32.34 -43.04
N ASP A 221 7.62 -31.69 -41.92
CA ASP A 221 6.37 -31.97 -41.23
C ASP A 221 5.34 -30.95 -41.76
N PRO A 222 4.30 -31.38 -42.50
CA PRO A 222 3.45 -30.49 -43.31
C PRO A 222 2.24 -29.93 -42.55
N TYR A 223 2.23 -29.90 -41.22
CA TYR A 223 1.00 -29.61 -40.48
C TYR A 223 0.75 -28.10 -40.43
N ASN A 224 -0.36 -27.68 -41.03
CA ASN A 224 -0.80 -26.29 -41.05
C ASN A 224 -1.69 -25.92 -39.84
N ILE A 225 -2.14 -26.93 -39.09
CA ILE A 225 -2.82 -26.75 -37.81
C ILE A 225 -2.34 -27.81 -36.80
N THR A 226 -2.48 -27.50 -35.52
CA THR A 226 -2.25 -28.46 -34.44
C THR A 226 -3.33 -28.38 -33.38
N ILE A 227 -3.75 -29.53 -32.86
CA ILE A 227 -4.63 -29.60 -31.68
C ILE A 227 -4.00 -30.52 -30.63
N TRP A 228 -3.81 -29.98 -29.43
CA TRP A 228 -3.36 -30.71 -28.25
C TRP A 228 -4.52 -30.95 -27.30
N ILE A 229 -4.59 -32.17 -26.78
CA ILE A 229 -5.43 -32.48 -25.62
C ILE A 229 -4.49 -32.58 -24.42
N LEU A 230 -4.76 -31.72 -23.44
CA LEU A 230 -3.98 -31.57 -22.24
C LEU A 230 -4.65 -32.42 -21.15
N ASP A 231 -3.91 -33.36 -20.59
CA ASP A 231 -4.37 -34.17 -19.46
C ASP A 231 -4.20 -33.43 -18.13
N ASP A 232 -4.62 -34.07 -17.03
CA ASP A 232 -4.49 -33.52 -15.68
C ASP A 232 -3.01 -33.37 -15.25
N ASP A 233 -2.10 -34.15 -15.84
CA ASP A 233 -0.64 -34.03 -15.66
C ASP A 233 -0.02 -32.99 -16.60
N LEU A 234 -0.87 -32.33 -17.39
CA LEU A 234 -0.54 -31.20 -18.25
C LEU A 234 0.50 -31.52 -19.32
N LEU A 235 0.66 -32.80 -19.66
CA LEU A 235 1.52 -33.23 -20.73
C LEU A 235 0.73 -33.16 -22.04
N PRO A 236 1.15 -32.34 -23.02
CA PRO A 236 0.49 -32.31 -24.30
C PRO A 236 0.62 -33.67 -24.98
N SER A 237 -0.49 -34.41 -25.03
CA SER A 237 -0.62 -35.47 -26.00
C SER A 237 -1.03 -34.79 -27.30
N VAL A 238 -0.13 -34.77 -28.28
CA VAL A 238 -0.51 -34.36 -29.65
C VAL A 238 -1.50 -35.40 -30.14
N VAL A 239 -2.78 -35.01 -30.22
CA VAL A 239 -3.84 -35.92 -30.65
C VAL A 239 -4.13 -35.75 -32.14
N TYR A 240 -3.88 -34.55 -32.69
CA TYR A 240 -4.19 -34.28 -34.09
C TYR A 240 -3.26 -33.25 -34.73
N ASN A 241 -2.42 -33.77 -35.61
CA ASN A 241 -1.62 -33.03 -36.57
C ASN A 241 -2.17 -33.36 -37.96
N ALA A 242 -2.78 -32.39 -38.63
CA ALA A 242 -3.33 -32.59 -39.96
C ALA A 242 -2.88 -31.49 -40.91
N ASP A 243 -2.43 -31.91 -42.08
CA ASP A 243 -2.42 -31.04 -43.24
C ASP A 243 -3.83 -31.10 -43.85
N ILE A 244 -4.69 -30.19 -43.40
CA ILE A 244 -6.09 -30.13 -43.82
C ILE A 244 -6.23 -29.54 -45.24
N GLY A 245 -5.12 -29.06 -45.80
CA GLY A 245 -5.06 -28.49 -47.12
C GLY A 245 -4.60 -29.46 -48.20
N THR A 246 -3.98 -28.89 -49.23
CA THR A 246 -3.27 -29.62 -50.26
C THR A 246 -1.95 -30.12 -49.67
N PRO A 247 -1.71 -31.44 -49.60
CA PRO A 247 -0.53 -32.00 -48.95
C PRO A 247 0.78 -31.36 -49.42
N ASN A 248 1.57 -30.80 -48.49
CA ASN A 248 2.83 -30.07 -48.73
C ASN A 248 2.67 -28.74 -49.50
N SER A 249 1.51 -28.09 -49.42
CA SER A 249 1.32 -26.77 -50.03
C SER A 249 1.96 -25.68 -49.19
N GLN A 250 3.07 -25.14 -49.68
CA GLN A 250 3.73 -23.95 -49.13
C GLN A 250 2.92 -22.65 -49.30
N THR A 251 1.76 -22.71 -49.95
CA THR A 251 0.92 -21.53 -50.22
C THR A 251 -0.32 -21.47 -49.34
N GLU A 252 -0.60 -22.53 -48.58
CA GLU A 252 -1.76 -22.57 -47.70
C GLU A 252 -1.34 -22.11 -46.32
N GLN A 253 -1.94 -21.01 -45.88
CA GLN A 253 -1.65 -20.36 -44.61
C GLN A 253 -2.95 -20.34 -43.80
N PHE A 254 -2.83 -20.52 -42.49
CA PHE A 254 -3.96 -20.42 -41.58
C PHE A 254 -3.79 -19.14 -40.76
N THR A 255 -4.82 -18.31 -40.78
CA THR A 255 -4.79 -16.94 -40.27
C THR A 255 -5.55 -16.76 -38.98
N GLY A 256 -6.30 -17.78 -38.58
CA GLY A 256 -6.92 -17.79 -37.27
C GLY A 256 -7.45 -19.15 -36.86
N VAL A 257 -7.63 -19.31 -35.55
CA VAL A 257 -8.18 -20.45 -34.86
C VAL A 257 -9.10 -19.94 -33.75
N GLU A 258 -10.12 -20.70 -33.36
CA GLU A 258 -11.07 -20.31 -32.31
C GLU A 258 -11.70 -21.55 -31.68
N ILE A 259 -11.97 -21.56 -30.37
CA ILE A 259 -12.52 -22.72 -29.65
C ILE A 259 -13.87 -22.40 -29.03
N TYR A 260 -14.93 -22.87 -29.69
CA TYR A 260 -16.27 -22.83 -29.11
C TYR A 260 -16.54 -24.06 -28.23
N GLN A 261 -16.83 -23.84 -26.96
CA GLN A 261 -17.28 -24.89 -26.02
C GLN A 261 -18.82 -24.92 -25.92
N ASP A 262 -19.46 -26.07 -26.02
CA ASP A 262 -20.94 -26.12 -25.95
C ASP A 262 -21.40 -25.78 -24.51
N PRO A 263 -22.19 -24.71 -24.31
CA PRO A 263 -22.68 -24.35 -22.97
C PRO A 263 -23.59 -25.41 -22.34
N ASN A 264 -24.16 -26.31 -23.15
CA ASN A 264 -24.98 -27.44 -22.67
C ASN A 264 -24.16 -28.70 -22.40
N ASN A 265 -22.97 -28.81 -22.99
CA ASN A 265 -22.06 -29.92 -22.80
C ASN A 265 -20.60 -29.43 -22.83
N PRO A 266 -20.03 -29.01 -21.69
CA PRO A 266 -18.70 -28.40 -21.65
C PRO A 266 -17.57 -29.36 -22.09
N ASP A 267 -17.81 -30.66 -22.12
CA ASP A 267 -16.85 -31.63 -22.66
C ASP A 267 -16.79 -31.61 -24.20
N ASP A 268 -17.79 -31.02 -24.87
CA ASP A 268 -17.88 -30.91 -26.32
C ASP A 268 -17.37 -29.54 -26.76
N LYS A 269 -16.35 -29.55 -27.62
CA LYS A 269 -15.71 -28.36 -28.16
C LYS A 269 -15.68 -28.44 -29.68
N TYR A 270 -15.74 -27.29 -30.33
CA TYR A 270 -15.66 -27.13 -31.77
C TYR A 270 -14.55 -26.15 -32.07
N ILE A 271 -13.51 -26.62 -32.75
CA ILE A 271 -12.36 -25.81 -33.09
C ILE A 271 -12.51 -25.35 -34.53
N TYR A 272 -12.50 -24.05 -34.73
CA TYR A 272 -12.63 -23.41 -36.03
C TYR A 272 -11.27 -22.97 -36.50
N PHE A 273 -11.01 -23.11 -37.80
CA PHE A 273 -9.78 -22.65 -38.43
C PHE A 273 -10.10 -21.83 -39.67
N ASN A 274 -9.36 -20.74 -39.86
CA ASN A 274 -9.46 -19.86 -41.01
C ASN A 274 -8.28 -20.12 -41.96
N LYS A 275 -8.54 -20.65 -43.15
CA LYS A 275 -7.52 -20.85 -44.18
C LYS A 275 -7.54 -19.69 -45.16
N TYR A 276 -6.39 -19.05 -45.31
CA TYR A 276 -6.15 -18.00 -46.28
C TYR A 276 -6.53 -18.46 -47.69
N GLY A 277 -7.31 -17.63 -48.39
CA GLY A 277 -7.87 -17.96 -49.71
C GLY A 277 -9.32 -18.48 -49.68
N GLY A 278 -9.98 -18.54 -48.53
CA GLY A 278 -11.45 -18.63 -48.46
C GLY A 278 -12.02 -19.99 -48.06
N VAL A 279 -11.36 -20.73 -47.18
CA VAL A 279 -11.91 -21.96 -46.60
C VAL A 279 -11.90 -21.85 -45.09
N LYS A 280 -12.95 -22.31 -44.42
CA LYS A 280 -12.96 -22.53 -42.98
C LYS A 280 -13.11 -24.01 -42.69
N TYR A 281 -12.50 -24.45 -41.59
CA TYR A 281 -12.64 -25.80 -41.09
C TYR A 281 -13.26 -25.79 -39.70
N MET A 282 -14.07 -26.80 -39.39
CA MET A 282 -14.55 -27.07 -38.03
C MET A 282 -14.18 -28.51 -37.64
N ILE A 283 -13.57 -28.66 -36.47
CA ILE A 283 -13.15 -29.94 -35.92
C ILE A 283 -13.85 -30.14 -34.57
N PRO A 284 -14.74 -31.13 -34.45
CA PRO A 284 -15.35 -31.45 -33.17
C PRO A 284 -14.39 -32.26 -32.28
N VAL A 285 -14.31 -31.86 -31.02
CA VAL A 285 -13.58 -32.53 -29.94
C VAL A 285 -14.60 -32.94 -28.89
N PHE A 286 -14.73 -34.24 -28.64
CA PHE A 286 -15.69 -34.79 -27.70
C PHE A 286 -14.95 -35.42 -26.52
N GLY A 287 -15.01 -34.78 -25.35
CA GLY A 287 -14.21 -35.14 -24.20
C GLY A 287 -12.71 -35.05 -24.51
N THR A 288 -12.00 -36.17 -24.34
CA THR A 288 -10.55 -36.26 -24.65
C THR A 288 -10.27 -36.90 -26.01
N SER A 289 -11.23 -36.89 -26.94
CA SER A 289 -11.08 -37.53 -28.25
C SER A 289 -11.47 -36.57 -29.38
N ILE A 290 -10.56 -36.40 -30.33
CA ILE A 290 -10.85 -35.73 -31.60
C ILE A 290 -11.61 -36.73 -32.46
N TRP A 291 -12.80 -36.34 -32.93
CA TRP A 291 -13.67 -37.27 -33.64
C TRP A 291 -13.01 -37.66 -34.98
N PRO A 292 -12.92 -38.95 -35.35
CA PRO A 292 -12.01 -39.47 -36.40
C PRO A 292 -12.47 -39.19 -37.85
N PHE A 293 -13.31 -38.18 -38.07
CA PHE A 293 -13.80 -37.83 -39.40
C PHE A 293 -12.99 -36.68 -39.99
N ASP A 294 -13.03 -36.57 -41.32
CA ASP A 294 -12.44 -35.43 -42.01
C ASP A 294 -13.05 -34.12 -41.46
N PRO A 295 -12.24 -33.08 -41.23
CA PRO A 295 -12.71 -31.77 -40.79
C PRO A 295 -13.85 -31.28 -41.68
N PHE A 296 -14.86 -30.64 -41.08
CA PHE A 296 -15.96 -30.07 -41.84
C PHE A 296 -15.46 -28.83 -42.57
N GLU A 297 -15.46 -28.89 -43.90
CA GLU A 297 -15.01 -27.79 -44.76
C GLU A 297 -16.19 -26.89 -45.16
N PHE A 298 -16.00 -25.58 -45.00
CA PHE A 298 -16.94 -24.55 -45.43
C PHE A 298 -16.24 -23.60 -46.40
N SER A 299 -16.76 -23.49 -47.62
CA SER A 299 -16.32 -22.45 -48.54
C SER A 299 -16.80 -21.10 -48.04
N VAL A 300 -15.86 -20.19 -47.78
CA VAL A 300 -16.14 -18.81 -47.39
C VAL A 300 -15.57 -17.85 -48.43
N SER A 301 -15.91 -16.56 -48.33
CA SER A 301 -15.23 -15.58 -49.19
C SER A 301 -13.74 -15.54 -48.84
N PRO A 302 -12.83 -15.51 -49.82
CA PRO A 302 -11.40 -15.28 -49.59
C PRO A 302 -11.12 -14.02 -48.76
N LEU A 303 -12.04 -13.06 -48.86
CA LEU A 303 -12.02 -11.81 -48.11
C LEU A 303 -12.07 -12.00 -46.58
N TYR A 304 -12.54 -13.13 -46.07
CA TYR A 304 -12.72 -13.37 -44.62
C TYR A 304 -11.60 -14.18 -44.00
N SER A 305 -10.62 -14.55 -44.81
CA SER A 305 -9.55 -15.48 -44.45
C SER A 305 -8.25 -14.78 -44.06
N SER A 306 -8.30 -13.48 -43.79
CA SER A 306 -7.14 -12.64 -43.54
C SER A 306 -7.16 -12.06 -42.11
N SER A 307 -7.77 -12.76 -41.16
CA SER A 307 -7.84 -12.35 -39.77
C SER A 307 -7.90 -13.54 -38.84
N HIS A 308 -7.57 -13.23 -37.60
CA HIS A 308 -7.92 -13.97 -36.39
C HIS A 308 -9.41 -14.32 -36.35
N LEU A 309 -9.75 -15.33 -35.57
CA LEU A 309 -11.11 -15.71 -35.23
C LEU A 309 -11.34 -15.44 -33.74
N GLU A 310 -12.46 -14.81 -33.40
CA GLU A 310 -12.73 -14.48 -32.00
C GLU A 310 -14.19 -14.76 -31.62
N LEU A 311 -14.41 -15.36 -30.46
CA LEU A 311 -15.72 -15.64 -29.90
C LEU A 311 -16.23 -14.44 -29.09
N ALA A 312 -17.28 -13.78 -29.59
CA ALA A 312 -17.93 -12.72 -28.83
C ALA A 312 -18.96 -13.27 -27.84
N ARG A 313 -19.37 -12.41 -26.90
CA ARG A 313 -20.28 -12.76 -25.80
C ARG A 313 -21.67 -13.24 -26.22
N ASP A 314 -22.13 -12.87 -27.40
CA ASP A 314 -23.40 -13.36 -27.94
C ASP A 314 -23.32 -14.83 -28.41
N GLY A 315 -22.19 -15.50 -28.18
CA GLY A 315 -21.95 -16.92 -28.47
C GLY A 315 -21.56 -17.18 -29.91
N ASN A 316 -21.20 -16.13 -30.64
CA ASN A 316 -20.91 -16.16 -32.06
C ASN A 316 -19.42 -15.90 -32.32
N ILE A 317 -18.87 -16.59 -33.33
CA ILE A 317 -17.49 -16.40 -33.77
C ILE A 317 -17.47 -15.31 -34.84
N TYR A 318 -16.47 -14.42 -34.80
CA TYR A 318 -16.31 -13.37 -35.79
C TYR A 318 -14.95 -13.39 -36.47
N SER A 319 -14.90 -12.81 -37.66
CA SER A 319 -13.66 -12.52 -38.39
C SER A 319 -13.79 -11.19 -39.13
N THR A 320 -12.68 -10.66 -39.67
CA THR A 320 -12.66 -9.38 -40.39
C THR A 320 -12.31 -9.55 -41.87
N ASN A 321 -12.83 -8.63 -42.70
CA ASN A 321 -12.43 -8.50 -44.11
C ASN A 321 -11.58 -7.26 -44.32
N GLY A 322 -10.27 -7.44 -44.54
CA GLY A 322 -9.40 -6.32 -44.87
C GLY A 322 -9.38 -5.23 -43.80
N GLY A 323 -9.76 -5.55 -42.56
CA GLY A 323 -9.91 -4.59 -41.47
C GLY A 323 -11.10 -3.62 -41.60
N GLN A 324 -12.09 -3.91 -42.46
CA GLN A 324 -13.18 -2.96 -42.78
C GLN A 324 -14.58 -3.37 -42.29
N ASN A 325 -14.81 -4.67 -42.15
CA ASN A 325 -16.13 -5.24 -41.86
C ASN A 325 -15.96 -6.42 -40.91
N LEU A 326 -16.88 -6.55 -39.95
CA LEU A 326 -16.97 -7.71 -39.07
C LEU A 326 -17.98 -8.71 -39.64
N TYR A 327 -17.61 -9.98 -39.64
CA TYR A 327 -18.42 -11.07 -40.17
C TYR A 327 -18.71 -12.05 -39.08
N LEU A 328 -20.00 -12.27 -38.85
CA LEU A 328 -20.47 -13.42 -38.11
C LEU A 328 -20.12 -14.69 -38.89
N VAL A 329 -19.39 -15.59 -38.24
CA VAL A 329 -19.12 -16.95 -38.70
C VAL A 329 -20.23 -17.84 -38.15
N ASP A 330 -21.26 -18.09 -38.95
CA ASP A 330 -22.26 -19.12 -38.65
C ASP A 330 -21.67 -20.49 -39.02
N PRO A 331 -21.37 -21.36 -38.04
CA PRO A 331 -20.74 -22.64 -38.31
C PRO A 331 -21.68 -23.66 -38.97
N TYR A 332 -22.99 -23.36 -39.02
CA TYR A 332 -24.01 -24.26 -39.57
C TYR A 332 -24.59 -23.77 -40.90
N ASP A 333 -24.33 -22.53 -41.32
CA ASP A 333 -24.81 -22.01 -42.60
C ASP A 333 -23.80 -21.08 -43.30
N ALA A 334 -23.02 -21.65 -44.22
CA ALA A 334 -22.07 -20.92 -45.08
C ALA A 334 -22.72 -19.81 -45.94
N ASN A 335 -24.06 -19.78 -46.06
CA ASN A 335 -24.79 -18.74 -46.80
C ASN A 335 -25.34 -17.63 -45.89
N ASN A 336 -25.30 -17.79 -44.56
CA ASN A 336 -25.89 -16.86 -43.59
C ASN A 336 -24.84 -15.95 -42.95
N ASN A 337 -23.98 -15.35 -43.78
CA ASN A 337 -23.01 -14.36 -43.30
C ASN A 337 -23.75 -13.05 -43.01
N THR A 338 -24.05 -12.79 -41.74
CA THR A 338 -24.55 -11.48 -41.34
C THR A 338 -23.35 -10.53 -41.32
N VAL A 339 -23.27 -9.65 -42.32
CA VAL A 339 -22.18 -8.67 -42.45
C VAL A 339 -22.53 -7.42 -41.66
N LYS A 340 -21.70 -7.05 -40.69
CA LYS A 340 -21.80 -5.75 -40.02
C LYS A 340 -20.65 -4.86 -40.47
N VAL A 341 -20.99 -3.71 -41.03
CA VAL A 341 -20.00 -2.69 -41.38
C VAL A 341 -19.51 -2.04 -40.10
N ILE A 342 -18.23 -2.22 -39.79
CA ILE A 342 -17.56 -1.60 -38.64
C ILE A 342 -16.77 -0.34 -39.04
N GLY A 343 -16.57 -0.09 -40.34
CA GLY A 343 -15.80 1.04 -40.84
C GLY A 343 -14.37 0.64 -41.24
N THR A 344 -13.70 1.46 -42.03
CA THR A 344 -12.43 1.11 -42.69
C THR A 344 -11.19 1.26 -41.77
N HIS A 345 -10.41 0.19 -41.60
CA HIS A 345 -9.06 0.13 -40.96
C HIS A 345 -9.03 0.21 -39.42
N ASN A 346 -9.99 -0.42 -38.74
CA ASN A 346 -10.10 -0.32 -37.28
C ASN A 346 -9.54 -1.53 -36.49
N PRO A 347 -9.59 -2.78 -36.98
CA PRO A 347 -8.75 -3.85 -36.44
C PRO A 347 -7.27 -3.55 -36.73
N VAL A 348 -6.40 -3.85 -35.78
CA VAL A 348 -4.95 -3.60 -35.93
C VAL A 348 -4.40 -4.58 -36.97
N ARG A 349 -3.70 -4.05 -37.97
CA ARG A 349 -2.96 -4.86 -38.93
C ARG A 349 -1.72 -5.34 -38.20
N ASN A 350 -1.51 -6.65 -38.14
CA ASN A 350 -0.30 -7.18 -37.55
C ASN A 350 0.82 -7.18 -38.60
N ASP A 351 1.65 -6.13 -38.58
CA ASP A 351 2.78 -6.00 -39.53
C ASP A 351 3.85 -7.06 -39.24
N TYR A 352 3.90 -7.58 -38.01
CA TYR A 352 4.83 -8.62 -37.58
C TYR A 352 4.67 -9.93 -38.38
N ILE A 353 3.43 -10.40 -38.53
CA ILE A 353 3.10 -11.55 -39.37
C ILE A 353 3.45 -11.29 -40.83
N GLU A 354 3.27 -10.07 -41.33
CA GLU A 354 3.50 -9.73 -42.73
C GLU A 354 4.99 -9.61 -43.08
N SER A 355 5.80 -9.04 -42.18
CA SER A 355 7.22 -8.78 -42.40
C SER A 355 8.05 -10.05 -42.43
N SER A 356 7.58 -11.12 -41.78
CA SER A 356 8.37 -12.33 -41.56
C SER A 356 8.53 -13.22 -42.79
N HIS A 357 7.59 -13.18 -43.76
CA HIS A 357 7.68 -13.99 -44.97
C HIS A 357 7.37 -13.24 -46.25
N ALA A 358 8.11 -13.58 -47.31
CA ALA A 358 7.94 -13.00 -48.65
C ALA A 358 6.54 -13.20 -49.28
N ASN A 359 5.64 -13.94 -48.65
CA ASN A 359 4.26 -14.14 -49.09
C ASN A 359 3.29 -14.30 -47.90
N ALA A 360 3.62 -13.80 -46.71
CA ALA A 360 2.69 -13.85 -45.58
C ALA A 360 1.39 -13.13 -45.95
N PRO A 361 0.23 -13.66 -45.51
CA PRO A 361 -1.02 -12.99 -45.73
C PRO A 361 -1.07 -11.77 -44.81
N LEU A 362 -1.80 -10.73 -45.24
CA LEU A 362 -2.07 -9.62 -44.34
C LEU A 362 -3.06 -10.10 -43.28
N VAL A 363 -2.64 -10.14 -42.02
CA VAL A 363 -3.46 -10.64 -40.90
C VAL A 363 -3.92 -9.46 -40.04
N PHE A 364 -5.21 -9.42 -39.73
CA PHE A 364 -5.78 -8.51 -38.76
C PHE A 364 -5.98 -9.23 -37.44
N ALA A 365 -5.36 -8.70 -36.39
CA ALA A 365 -5.59 -9.12 -35.02
C ALA A 365 -6.95 -8.61 -34.56
N LEU A 366 -7.65 -9.46 -33.81
CA LEU A 366 -8.85 -9.08 -33.07
C LEU A 366 -8.54 -9.17 -31.56
N PRO A 367 -9.38 -8.57 -30.69
CA PRO A 367 -9.17 -8.62 -29.25
C PRO A 367 -9.39 -10.02 -28.68
N ASP A 368 -8.29 -10.73 -28.44
CA ASP A 368 -8.17 -12.05 -27.83
C ASP A 368 -8.80 -12.10 -26.42
N GLN A 369 -9.46 -13.21 -26.09
CA GLN A 369 -10.30 -13.35 -24.91
C GLN A 369 -10.14 -14.72 -24.29
N VAL A 370 -10.29 -14.79 -22.96
CA VAL A 370 -10.71 -16.06 -22.36
C VAL A 370 -12.11 -16.40 -22.88
N ASP A 371 -12.19 -17.41 -23.74
CA ASP A 371 -13.42 -17.86 -24.36
C ASP A 371 -14.49 -18.22 -23.34
N GLN A 372 -15.67 -17.62 -23.52
CA GLN A 372 -16.85 -17.86 -22.68
C GLN A 372 -16.63 -17.62 -21.17
N ALA A 373 -15.56 -16.91 -20.79
CA ALA A 373 -15.38 -16.48 -19.40
C ALA A 373 -16.50 -15.53 -18.99
N ASN A 374 -16.89 -15.62 -17.72
CA ASN A 374 -17.80 -14.66 -17.13
C ASN A 374 -17.01 -13.49 -16.56
N TYR A 375 -16.66 -12.52 -17.40
CA TYR A 375 -15.89 -11.33 -17.02
C TYR A 375 -16.49 -10.56 -15.83
N TYR A 376 -17.80 -10.69 -15.58
CA TYR A 376 -18.48 -10.05 -14.46
C TYR A 376 -18.31 -10.76 -13.11
N ALA A 377 -17.88 -12.03 -13.12
CA ALA A 377 -17.64 -12.74 -11.88
C ALA A 377 -16.43 -12.16 -11.12
N TYR A 378 -15.58 -11.41 -11.83
CA TYR A 378 -14.28 -10.96 -11.38
C TYR A 378 -14.25 -9.45 -11.13
N THR A 379 -15.41 -8.79 -11.03
CA THR A 379 -15.53 -7.34 -10.87
C THR A 379 -16.44 -6.99 -9.68
N THR A 380 -15.90 -7.12 -8.46
CA THR A 380 -16.70 -6.98 -7.22
C THR A 380 -16.18 -5.99 -6.17
N GLY A 381 -14.94 -5.50 -6.28
CA GLY A 381 -14.36 -4.49 -5.38
C GLY A 381 -14.76 -3.06 -5.72
N THR A 382 -14.62 -2.18 -4.72
CA THR A 382 -15.00 -0.76 -4.85
C THR A 382 -13.90 0.08 -5.49
N GLU A 383 -14.24 1.27 -5.97
CA GLU A 383 -13.27 2.26 -6.48
C GLU A 383 -12.15 2.55 -5.46
N PHE A 384 -12.53 2.59 -4.17
CA PHE A 384 -11.60 2.79 -3.06
C PHE A 384 -10.63 1.61 -2.90
N ASP A 385 -11.14 0.37 -2.94
CA ASP A 385 -10.30 -0.83 -2.88
C ASP A 385 -9.29 -0.87 -4.04
N CYS A 386 -9.71 -0.42 -5.23
CA CYS A 386 -8.86 -0.40 -6.40
C CYS A 386 -7.80 0.70 -6.39
N CYS A 387 -8.15 1.86 -5.87
CA CYS A 387 -7.14 2.86 -5.56
C CYS A 387 -6.10 2.26 -4.61
N GLN A 388 -6.50 1.58 -3.52
CA GLN A 388 -5.56 1.00 -2.57
C GLN A 388 -4.65 -0.05 -3.23
N ALA A 389 -5.23 -0.99 -3.98
CA ALA A 389 -4.47 -2.03 -4.69
C ALA A 389 -3.42 -1.44 -5.67
N SER A 390 -3.66 -0.25 -6.23
CA SER A 390 -2.72 0.40 -7.15
C SER A 390 -1.44 0.93 -6.50
N TYR A 391 -1.52 1.34 -5.23
CA TYR A 391 -0.38 1.90 -4.49
C TYR A 391 0.29 0.86 -3.58
N GLU A 392 -0.43 -0.20 -3.20
CA GLU A 392 0.12 -1.30 -2.39
C GLU A 392 1.46 -1.81 -2.94
N SER A 393 2.45 -1.89 -2.06
CA SER A 393 3.77 -2.36 -2.45
C SER A 393 3.77 -3.87 -2.64
N LEU A 394 4.02 -4.30 -3.88
CA LEU A 394 4.11 -5.73 -4.22
C LEU A 394 5.32 -6.38 -3.55
N ILE A 395 5.11 -7.59 -3.04
CA ILE A 395 6.17 -8.42 -2.48
C ILE A 395 7.01 -8.94 -3.65
N LYS A 396 8.31 -8.61 -3.68
CA LYS A 396 9.21 -9.00 -4.78
C LYS A 396 10.23 -10.05 -4.38
N THR A 397 10.55 -10.15 -3.08
CA THR A 397 11.57 -11.08 -2.60
C THR A 397 11.17 -11.72 -1.27
N SER A 398 11.38 -13.03 -1.16
CA SER A 398 11.32 -13.71 0.13
C SER A 398 12.50 -13.26 1.01
N MET A 399 12.21 -12.85 2.23
CA MET A 399 13.21 -12.42 3.22
C MET A 399 13.16 -13.34 4.44
N ALA A 400 14.32 -13.83 4.88
CA ALA A 400 14.40 -14.71 6.04
C ALA A 400 13.86 -14.02 7.31
N GLY A 401 12.90 -14.65 7.97
CA GLY A 401 12.25 -14.12 9.17
C GLY A 401 11.10 -13.14 8.89
N VAL A 402 10.64 -13.06 7.63
CA VAL A 402 9.44 -12.32 7.21
C VAL A 402 8.46 -13.31 6.57
N SER A 403 7.19 -13.25 6.92
CA SER A 403 6.12 -14.00 6.28
C SER A 403 4.90 -13.12 6.03
N PHE A 404 4.08 -13.52 5.06
CA PHE A 404 2.87 -12.82 4.64
C PHE A 404 1.69 -13.78 4.77
N ASP A 405 0.53 -13.28 5.21
CA ASP A 405 -0.72 -14.05 5.18
C ASP A 405 -1.61 -13.63 3.98
N ALA A 406 -2.76 -14.28 3.84
CA ALA A 406 -3.69 -14.02 2.74
C ALA A 406 -4.33 -12.61 2.80
N ASN A 407 -4.35 -11.97 3.96
CA ASN A 407 -4.87 -10.60 4.12
C ASN A 407 -3.77 -9.55 3.85
N GLY A 408 -2.53 -9.97 3.56
CA GLY A 408 -1.40 -9.08 3.40
C GLY A 408 -0.73 -8.66 4.70
N ASN A 409 -1.12 -9.23 5.84
CA ASN A 409 -0.44 -8.96 7.10
C ASN A 409 0.98 -9.50 7.05
N ILE A 410 1.91 -8.74 7.60
CA ILE A 410 3.34 -9.05 7.60
C ILE A 410 3.74 -9.47 9.00
N THR A 411 4.29 -10.68 9.14
CA THR A 411 4.82 -11.16 10.41
C THR A 411 6.35 -11.22 10.38
N ILE A 412 6.99 -10.54 11.32
CA ILE A 412 8.43 -10.58 11.57
C ILE A 412 8.70 -11.60 12.67
N SER A 413 9.30 -12.73 12.29
CA SER A 413 9.71 -13.81 13.21
C SER A 413 11.23 -13.90 13.42
N GLY A 414 12.01 -13.19 12.58
CA GLY A 414 13.46 -13.17 12.66
C GLY A 414 13.99 -12.35 13.84
N SER A 415 15.04 -12.84 14.52
CA SER A 415 15.67 -12.14 15.66
C SER A 415 16.48 -10.88 15.28
N ASN A 416 16.67 -10.60 13.98
CA ASN A 416 17.33 -9.39 13.48
C ASN A 416 17.01 -9.16 11.99
N VAL A 417 15.75 -8.88 11.67
CA VAL A 417 15.31 -8.42 10.34
C VAL A 417 15.66 -6.94 10.18
N TYR A 418 16.16 -6.57 9.00
CA TYR A 418 16.66 -5.24 8.72
C TYR A 418 16.13 -4.78 7.36
N TRP A 419 15.31 -3.73 7.37
CA TRP A 419 14.72 -3.12 6.18
C TRP A 419 15.42 -1.80 5.88
N THR A 420 15.99 -1.72 4.68
CA THR A 420 16.52 -0.48 4.09
C THR A 420 15.84 -0.18 2.77
N GLN A 421 16.12 0.98 2.20
CA GLN A 421 15.66 1.38 0.87
C GLN A 421 15.98 0.37 -0.25
N SER A 422 17.05 -0.43 -0.10
CA SER A 422 17.50 -1.41 -1.10
C SER A 422 17.48 -2.86 -0.63
N SER A 423 16.97 -3.12 0.59
CA SER A 423 16.91 -4.46 1.16
C SER A 423 15.70 -4.55 2.06
N ASN A 424 14.58 -4.89 1.44
CA ASN A 424 13.31 -5.16 2.08
C ASN A 424 12.48 -6.09 1.16
N PRO A 425 11.38 -6.70 1.65
CA PRO A 425 10.60 -7.65 0.86
C PRO A 425 9.99 -7.11 -0.44
N PHE A 426 9.88 -5.78 -0.57
CA PHE A 426 9.27 -5.07 -1.70
C PHE A 426 10.29 -4.62 -2.75
N THR A 427 11.57 -4.95 -2.55
CA THR A 427 12.66 -4.67 -3.50
C THR A 427 13.16 -5.96 -4.13
N SER A 428 13.54 -5.89 -5.40
CA SER A 428 14.31 -6.93 -6.08
C SER A 428 15.58 -6.33 -6.71
N GLY A 429 16.68 -7.09 -6.70
CA GLY A 429 17.95 -6.65 -7.27
C GLY A 429 18.55 -5.42 -6.59
N SER A 430 18.86 -4.37 -7.37
CA SER A 430 19.43 -3.10 -6.89
C SER A 430 18.39 -1.97 -6.83
N GLN A 431 17.09 -2.29 -6.89
CA GLN A 431 16.03 -1.28 -6.78
C GLN A 431 16.11 -0.58 -5.42
N THR A 432 16.01 0.75 -5.43
CA THR A 432 15.89 1.57 -4.22
C THR A 432 14.49 2.14 -4.18
N ILE A 433 13.77 1.90 -3.08
CA ILE A 433 12.46 2.50 -2.81
C ILE A 433 12.53 3.30 -1.50
N THR A 434 11.76 4.37 -1.44
CA THR A 434 11.65 5.23 -0.24
C THR A 434 10.38 4.97 0.53
N ASP A 435 9.30 4.65 -0.19
CA ASP A 435 7.95 4.51 0.33
C ASP A 435 7.48 3.06 0.17
N ILE A 436 6.83 2.55 1.20
CA ILE A 436 6.22 1.22 1.24
C ILE A 436 4.78 1.38 1.72
N TYR A 437 3.84 0.97 0.88
CA TYR A 437 2.41 0.95 1.18
C TYR A 437 2.00 -0.46 1.60
N LEU A 438 1.62 -0.60 2.86
CA LEU A 438 1.32 -1.89 3.47
C LEU A 438 -0.13 -2.30 3.19
N LYS A 439 -0.31 -3.57 2.79
CA LYS A 439 -1.64 -4.16 2.54
C LYS A 439 -2.45 -4.39 3.83
N GLY A 440 -1.77 -4.71 4.94
CA GLY A 440 -2.36 -4.92 6.26
C GLY A 440 -1.35 -4.71 7.40
N ASP A 441 -1.68 -5.25 8.57
CA ASP A 441 -0.92 -5.11 9.82
C ASP A 441 0.55 -5.55 9.71
N LEU A 442 1.42 -4.91 10.48
CA LEU A 442 2.82 -5.31 10.66
C LEU A 442 3.04 -5.86 12.08
N VAL A 443 3.10 -7.18 12.20
CA VAL A 443 3.26 -7.90 13.46
C VAL A 443 4.73 -8.26 13.70
N ILE A 444 5.29 -7.90 14.85
CA ILE A 444 6.61 -8.37 15.29
C ILE A 444 6.43 -9.40 16.39
N ASP A 445 6.79 -10.65 16.11
CA ASP A 445 6.64 -11.75 17.07
C ASP A 445 7.49 -11.56 18.32
N PRO A 446 7.08 -12.14 19.47
CA PRO A 446 7.89 -12.18 20.68
C PRO A 446 9.30 -12.72 20.43
N GLY A 447 10.32 -11.91 20.69
CA GLY A 447 11.74 -12.26 20.51
C GLY A 447 12.28 -11.97 19.11
N ALA A 448 11.43 -11.55 18.18
CA ALA A 448 11.83 -11.02 16.90
C ALA A 448 12.26 -9.55 17.01
N LYS A 449 13.00 -9.09 16.01
CA LYS A 449 13.46 -7.72 15.89
C LYS A 449 13.35 -7.24 14.47
N LEU A 450 12.67 -6.11 14.27
CA LEU A 450 12.69 -5.34 13.04
C LEU A 450 13.51 -4.07 13.23
N THR A 451 14.40 -3.78 12.30
CA THR A 451 15.03 -2.45 12.16
C THR A 451 14.64 -1.87 10.81
N VAL A 452 14.12 -0.64 10.80
CA VAL A 452 13.75 0.12 9.61
C VAL A 452 14.67 1.33 9.52
N ASP A 453 15.38 1.48 8.39
CA ASP A 453 16.34 2.56 8.18
C ASP A 453 16.09 3.29 6.85
N GLY A 454 15.73 4.58 6.94
CA GLY A 454 15.54 5.45 5.77
C GLY A 454 14.28 5.19 4.95
N LEU A 455 13.25 4.53 5.51
CA LEU A 455 12.01 4.19 4.80
C LEU A 455 10.81 4.96 5.36
N LYS A 456 9.81 5.20 4.51
CA LYS A 456 8.47 5.65 4.89
C LYS A 456 7.49 4.49 4.72
N LEU A 457 6.84 4.09 5.82
CA LEU A 457 5.83 3.03 5.82
C LEU A 457 4.44 3.65 5.93
N HIS A 458 3.58 3.38 4.96
CA HIS A 458 2.20 3.84 4.90
C HIS A 458 1.26 2.70 5.29
N PHE A 459 0.42 2.94 6.29
CA PHE A 459 -0.57 1.99 6.80
C PHE A 459 -1.96 2.41 6.38
N LYS A 460 -2.82 1.46 5.99
CA LYS A 460 -4.24 1.74 5.76
C LYS A 460 -4.94 2.21 7.04
N GLU A 461 -6.17 2.71 6.86
CA GLU A 461 -7.02 3.11 7.97
C GLU A 461 -7.08 2.03 9.06
N SER A 462 -6.85 2.42 10.31
CA SER A 462 -6.87 1.54 11.50
C SER A 462 -5.83 0.40 11.55
N GLU A 463 -5.05 0.13 10.52
CA GLU A 463 -3.99 -0.89 10.56
C GLU A 463 -2.85 -0.46 11.51
N THR A 464 -2.23 -1.43 12.18
CA THR A 464 -1.24 -1.20 13.25
C THR A 464 0.10 -1.88 13.00
N LEU A 465 1.10 -1.40 13.74
CA LEU A 465 2.32 -2.15 14.01
C LEU A 465 2.22 -2.78 15.40
N ASP A 466 2.08 -4.11 15.44
CA ASP A 466 1.81 -4.86 16.65
C ASP A 466 3.05 -5.49 17.26
N MET A 467 3.22 -5.31 18.57
CA MET A 467 4.35 -5.81 19.34
C MET A 467 3.88 -6.38 20.68
N SER A 468 4.50 -7.48 21.12
CA SER A 468 4.08 -8.18 22.34
C SER A 468 5.24 -8.59 23.24
N PHE A 469 4.92 -8.81 24.52
CA PHE A 469 5.89 -9.31 25.50
C PHE A 469 6.20 -10.81 25.31
N ASN A 470 7.32 -11.25 25.89
CA ASN A 470 7.70 -12.66 25.96
C ASN A 470 8.08 -13.03 27.40
N SER A 471 7.18 -13.70 28.12
CA SER A 471 7.45 -14.09 29.51
C SER A 471 8.65 -15.04 29.69
N GLY A 472 9.03 -15.76 28.62
CA GLY A 472 10.14 -16.71 28.63
C GLY A 472 11.43 -16.20 27.97
N GLY A 473 11.47 -14.96 27.50
CA GLY A 473 12.57 -14.48 26.66
C GLY A 473 12.66 -12.96 26.53
N VAL A 474 13.06 -12.51 25.36
CA VAL A 474 13.06 -11.09 24.98
C VAL A 474 11.74 -10.80 24.28
N GLY A 475 11.08 -9.69 24.60
CA GLY A 475 9.86 -9.26 23.90
C GLY A 475 10.14 -8.84 22.46
N SER A 476 9.11 -8.46 21.72
CA SER A 476 9.24 -7.89 20.37
C SER A 476 10.11 -6.63 20.37
N ARG A 477 10.84 -6.38 19.26
CA ARG A 477 11.76 -5.24 19.14
C ARG A 477 11.56 -4.48 17.85
N LEU A 478 11.35 -3.18 17.96
CA LEU A 478 11.31 -2.27 16.82
C LEU A 478 12.39 -1.20 16.96
N VAL A 479 13.11 -0.94 15.87
CA VAL A 479 14.14 0.10 15.78
C VAL A 479 13.88 0.93 14.53
N LEU A 480 13.51 2.20 14.68
CA LEU A 480 13.28 3.14 13.59
C LEU A 480 14.43 4.15 13.54
N ASN A 481 15.20 4.15 12.46
CA ASN A 481 16.25 5.13 12.21
C ASN A 481 15.93 5.92 10.94
N ASN A 482 15.90 7.25 11.02
CA ASN A 482 15.65 8.11 9.84
C ASN A 482 14.41 7.67 9.03
N SER A 483 13.40 7.12 9.70
CA SER A 483 12.25 6.47 9.07
C SER A 483 10.97 7.21 9.44
N THR A 484 9.93 7.07 8.63
CA THR A 484 8.61 7.65 8.89
C THR A 484 7.56 6.54 8.92
N LEU A 485 6.67 6.53 9.90
CA LEU A 485 5.42 5.77 9.86
C LEU A 485 4.27 6.74 9.65
N THR A 486 3.39 6.45 8.71
CA THR A 486 2.28 7.33 8.35
C THR A 486 1.06 6.55 7.86
N VAL A 487 0.00 7.26 7.49
CA VAL A 487 -1.19 6.71 6.86
C VAL A 487 -1.04 6.62 5.33
N PHE A 488 -1.76 5.69 4.72
CA PHE A 488 -1.98 5.53 3.30
C PHE A 488 -3.20 6.38 2.90
N ASP A 489 -3.01 7.66 2.63
CA ASP A 489 -4.09 8.63 2.35
C ASP A 489 -4.23 9.04 0.88
N GLU A 490 -3.58 8.32 -0.04
CA GLU A 490 -3.67 8.56 -1.49
C GLU A 490 -5.10 8.33 -2.04
N CYS A 491 -5.90 7.51 -1.35
CA CYS A 491 -7.24 7.11 -1.77
C CYS A 491 -8.37 7.74 -0.93
N ASP A 492 -8.04 8.18 0.29
CA ASP A 492 -8.92 8.94 1.16
C ASP A 492 -8.05 9.88 2.00
N GLU A 493 -8.24 11.18 1.82
CA GLU A 493 -7.42 12.18 2.50
C GLU A 493 -7.75 12.30 4.00
N ASP A 494 -8.88 11.76 4.47
CA ASP A 494 -9.39 11.96 5.83
C ASP A 494 -9.12 10.78 6.79
N ILE A 495 -8.36 9.77 6.35
CA ILE A 495 -8.06 8.60 7.20
C ILE A 495 -6.81 8.78 8.07
N MET A 496 -6.76 7.95 9.12
CA MET A 496 -5.65 7.85 10.09
C MET A 496 -5.26 6.39 10.26
N CYS A 497 -3.97 6.12 10.47
CA CYS A 497 -3.53 4.76 10.81
C CYS A 497 -3.69 4.48 12.32
N GLY A 498 -3.62 3.21 12.73
CA GLY A 498 -3.71 2.84 14.14
C GLY A 498 -2.42 3.15 14.93
N GLY A 499 -1.28 3.31 14.24
CA GLY A 499 0.03 3.58 14.83
C GLY A 499 0.72 2.33 15.41
N ILE A 500 1.48 2.48 16.50
CA ILE A 500 2.23 1.36 17.11
C ILE A 500 1.54 0.85 18.38
N SER A 501 1.19 -0.44 18.40
CA SER A 501 0.71 -1.15 19.60
C SER A 501 1.86 -1.88 20.30
N CYS A 502 2.40 -1.28 21.38
CA CYS A 502 3.50 -1.82 22.17
C CYS A 502 2.98 -2.48 23.46
N SER A 503 2.43 -3.68 23.32
CA SER A 503 1.64 -4.35 24.37
C SER A 503 2.46 -5.26 25.30
N GLY A 504 2.70 -4.77 26.52
CA GLY A 504 3.43 -5.45 27.59
C GLY A 504 2.58 -6.34 28.52
N ASP A 505 3.20 -6.75 29.63
CA ASP A 505 2.51 -7.36 30.79
C ASP A 505 3.03 -6.83 32.13
N TRP A 506 2.23 -6.05 32.85
CA TRP A 506 2.64 -5.46 34.13
C TRP A 506 2.48 -6.43 35.32
N SER A 507 1.75 -7.54 35.15
CA SER A 507 1.38 -8.44 36.24
C SER A 507 2.52 -9.38 36.62
N TYR A 508 3.31 -9.84 35.65
CA TYR A 508 4.29 -10.90 35.87
C TYR A 508 5.69 -10.60 35.32
N VAL A 509 5.83 -9.54 34.52
CA VAL A 509 6.98 -9.37 33.64
C VAL A 509 7.74 -8.07 34.01
N PRO A 510 8.98 -8.17 34.54
CA PRO A 510 9.76 -6.98 34.87
C PRO A 510 10.29 -6.27 33.63
N GLN A 511 10.41 -4.95 33.72
CA GLN A 511 11.27 -4.18 32.84
C GLN A 511 12.72 -4.35 33.33
N GLY A 512 13.62 -4.60 32.39
CA GLY A 512 15.05 -4.80 32.67
C GLY A 512 15.88 -4.00 31.67
N SER A 513 17.14 -4.40 31.44
CA SER A 513 17.90 -3.85 30.33
C SER A 513 17.10 -3.98 29.02
N THR A 514 17.02 -2.93 28.22
CA THR A 514 16.25 -2.92 26.96
C THR A 514 16.68 -4.06 26.01
N SER A 515 17.96 -4.45 26.07
CA SER A 515 18.52 -5.56 25.29
C SER A 515 18.03 -6.95 25.69
N THR A 516 17.53 -7.12 26.91
CA THR A 516 17.12 -8.43 27.45
C THR A 516 15.73 -8.40 28.08
N SER A 517 15.01 -7.29 27.98
CA SER A 517 13.72 -7.16 28.64
C SER A 517 12.68 -8.08 27.99
N PRO A 518 11.89 -8.81 28.79
CA PRO A 518 10.75 -9.55 28.27
C PRO A 518 9.61 -8.66 27.76
N GLN A 519 9.58 -7.36 28.10
CA GLN A 519 8.62 -6.40 27.57
C GLN A 519 8.94 -6.03 26.11
N PRO A 520 7.94 -5.64 25.28
CA PRO A 520 8.21 -5.10 23.97
C PRO A 520 8.94 -3.75 24.08
N TYR A 521 9.76 -3.45 23.09
CA TYR A 521 10.61 -2.26 23.11
C TYR A 521 10.72 -1.60 21.74
N THR A 522 10.33 -0.33 21.70
CA THR A 522 10.43 0.54 20.53
C THR A 522 11.55 1.55 20.74
N TYR A 523 12.47 1.61 19.79
CA TYR A 523 13.53 2.61 19.71
C TYR A 523 13.34 3.48 18.48
N MET A 524 13.42 4.80 18.66
CA MET A 524 13.36 5.78 17.57
C MET A 524 14.55 6.73 17.62
N SER A 525 15.17 6.96 16.47
CA SER A 525 16.23 7.96 16.29
C SER A 525 16.05 8.71 14.98
N ASN A 526 15.87 10.03 15.04
CA ASN A 526 15.62 10.88 13.87
C ASN A 526 14.45 10.39 13.01
N SER A 527 13.41 9.83 13.63
CA SER A 527 12.27 9.22 12.94
C SER A 527 10.99 10.00 13.22
N THR A 528 9.98 9.83 12.38
CA THR A 528 8.68 10.49 12.49
C THR A 528 7.56 9.45 12.58
N ILE A 529 6.56 9.71 13.42
CA ILE A 529 5.26 9.04 13.36
C ILE A 529 4.20 10.13 13.15
N GLU A 530 3.42 10.03 12.08
CA GLU A 530 2.40 11.02 11.73
C GLU A 530 1.08 10.42 11.24
N PHE A 531 -0.01 11.18 11.41
CA PHE A 531 -1.37 10.80 10.98
C PHE A 531 -1.88 9.48 11.57
N ALA A 532 -1.58 9.23 12.85
CA ALA A 532 -2.10 8.09 13.61
C ALA A 532 -3.17 8.50 14.63
N GLU A 533 -4.11 7.60 14.92
CA GLU A 533 -5.02 7.77 16.07
C GLU A 533 -4.21 7.85 17.37
N LYS A 534 -3.22 6.96 17.51
CA LYS A 534 -2.23 6.96 18.57
C LYS A 534 -0.86 6.67 17.97
N GLY A 535 0.07 7.63 17.98
CA GLY A 535 1.40 7.41 17.41
C GLY A 535 2.07 6.17 18.01
N ILE A 536 2.12 6.08 19.34
CA ILE A 536 2.50 4.85 20.07
C ILE A 536 1.58 4.63 21.27
N GLU A 537 0.97 3.46 21.36
CA GLU A 537 0.28 2.97 22.55
C GLU A 537 1.14 1.92 23.28
N ALA A 538 1.76 2.32 24.39
CA ALA A 538 2.56 1.48 25.26
C ALA A 538 1.73 0.97 26.45
N ASN A 539 1.02 -0.14 26.23
CA ASN A 539 0.18 -0.77 27.24
C ASN A 539 0.99 -1.71 28.14
N ASN A 540 0.60 -1.80 29.41
CA ASN A 540 0.99 -2.86 30.34
C ASN A 540 2.51 -3.06 30.51
N GLY A 541 3.33 -2.01 30.30
CA GLY A 541 4.78 -2.11 30.42
C GLY A 541 5.56 -2.17 29.12
N GLY A 542 4.96 -1.83 27.98
CA GLY A 542 5.71 -1.43 26.79
C GLY A 542 6.75 -0.35 27.11
N ILE A 543 7.91 -0.44 26.43
CA ILE A 543 9.03 0.47 26.63
C ILE A 543 9.25 1.27 25.34
N VAL A 544 9.28 2.59 25.45
CA VAL A 544 9.59 3.49 24.32
C VAL A 544 10.83 4.30 24.64
N LYS A 545 11.78 4.33 23.71
CA LYS A 545 12.94 5.23 23.76
C LYS A 545 13.09 6.00 22.46
N ALA A 546 12.80 7.29 22.48
CA ALA A 546 12.87 8.15 21.31
C ALA A 546 13.91 9.26 21.50
N TYR A 547 14.69 9.51 20.44
CA TYR A 547 15.74 10.53 20.40
C TYR A 547 15.61 11.34 19.12
N ASN A 548 15.61 12.67 19.23
CA ASN A 548 15.57 13.57 18.06
C ASN A 548 14.45 13.21 17.06
N SER A 549 13.33 12.71 17.57
CA SER A 549 12.25 12.15 16.74
C SER A 549 11.01 13.04 16.83
N SER A 550 10.15 12.95 15.83
CA SER A 550 8.92 13.74 15.76
C SER A 550 7.68 12.86 15.89
N PHE A 551 6.71 13.37 16.62
CA PHE A 551 5.34 12.88 16.60
C PHE A 551 4.49 14.05 16.12
N LYS A 552 3.92 13.90 14.93
CA LYS A 552 3.32 15.01 14.18
C LYS A 552 1.91 14.63 13.78
N ASP A 553 0.94 15.52 13.99
CA ASP A 553 -0.41 15.35 13.47
C ASP A 553 -1.05 13.99 13.83
N ASN A 554 -0.80 13.50 15.04
CA ASN A 554 -1.56 12.38 15.61
C ASN A 554 -2.69 12.92 16.50
N ILE A 555 -3.75 12.14 16.72
CA ILE A 555 -4.78 12.53 17.70
C ILE A 555 -4.20 12.47 19.12
N ILE A 556 -3.40 11.42 19.39
CA ILE A 556 -2.56 11.28 20.57
C ILE A 556 -1.17 10.84 20.11
N ASP A 557 -0.10 11.56 20.44
CA ASP A 557 1.23 11.16 19.97
C ASP A 557 1.74 9.91 20.71
N VAL A 558 1.66 9.90 22.05
CA VAL A 558 2.05 8.77 22.88
C VAL A 558 1.07 8.50 24.01
N SER A 559 0.68 7.25 24.18
CA SER A 559 -0.23 6.77 25.22
C SER A 559 0.44 5.68 26.05
N PHE A 560 0.47 5.84 27.37
CA PHE A 560 1.00 4.85 28.31
C PHE A 560 -0.07 4.44 29.30
N VAL A 561 -0.37 3.14 29.34
CA VAL A 561 -1.41 2.60 30.21
C VAL A 561 -0.84 1.49 31.07
N SER A 562 -0.84 1.72 32.39
CA SER A 562 -0.53 0.75 33.45
C SER A 562 0.87 0.14 33.39
N TYR A 563 1.75 0.54 34.32
CA TYR A 563 2.94 -0.23 34.65
C TYR A 563 3.45 0.07 36.06
N SER A 564 3.44 -0.94 36.93
CA SER A 564 4.12 -0.88 38.23
C SER A 564 4.38 -2.31 38.72
N TYR A 565 5.41 -2.95 38.16
CA TYR A 565 5.79 -4.29 38.59
C TYR A 565 6.63 -4.23 39.87
N GLN A 566 6.09 -4.70 40.99
CA GLN A 566 6.77 -4.70 42.30
C GLN A 566 7.29 -3.32 42.75
N GLY A 567 6.60 -2.24 42.36
CA GLY A 567 7.00 -0.86 42.64
C GLY A 567 8.18 -0.37 41.81
N VAL A 568 8.50 -1.05 40.70
CA VAL A 568 9.44 -0.57 39.69
C VAL A 568 8.68 0.24 38.65
N ASP A 569 9.20 1.44 38.41
CA ASP A 569 8.66 2.40 37.45
C ASP A 569 8.98 2.01 35.99
N ASN A 570 8.23 2.60 35.06
CA ASN A 570 8.47 2.45 33.63
C ASN A 570 9.78 3.15 33.22
N ILE A 571 10.60 2.50 32.38
CA ILE A 571 11.92 3.01 31.96
C ILE A 571 11.92 3.73 30.60
N SER A 572 10.73 4.16 30.14
CA SER A 572 10.58 4.88 28.87
C SER A 572 11.14 6.30 28.96
N LEU A 573 11.66 6.78 27.82
CA LEU A 573 12.41 8.01 27.75
C LEU A 573 12.23 8.70 26.40
N PHE A 574 11.97 10.00 26.43
CA PHE A 574 11.96 10.88 25.27
C PHE A 574 13.03 11.95 25.44
N SER A 575 13.91 12.11 24.47
CA SER A 575 14.98 13.10 24.54
C SER A 575 15.08 13.91 23.24
N THR A 576 14.96 15.23 23.36
CA THR A 576 14.94 16.16 22.22
C THR A 576 13.97 15.74 21.13
N CYS A 577 12.78 15.28 21.52
CA CYS A 577 11.71 14.93 20.60
C CYS A 577 10.75 16.13 20.44
N GLU A 578 10.09 16.18 19.29
CA GLU A 578 9.07 17.17 18.98
C GLU A 578 7.69 16.48 18.92
N PHE A 579 6.71 17.08 19.56
CA PHE A 579 5.32 16.66 19.59
C PHE A 579 4.47 17.84 19.11
N TYR A 580 3.87 17.75 17.93
CA TYR A 580 3.21 18.92 17.36
C TYR A 580 2.05 18.61 16.43
N THR A 581 1.13 19.58 16.37
CA THR A 581 0.00 19.59 15.44
C THR A 581 0.11 20.77 14.50
N THR A 582 -0.19 20.55 13.23
CA THR A 582 -0.24 21.53 12.14
C THR A 582 -1.68 21.70 11.64
N SER A 583 -1.87 22.45 10.55
CA SER A 583 -3.18 22.53 9.89
C SER A 583 -3.66 21.18 9.33
N ASP A 584 -2.74 20.26 9.05
CA ASP A 584 -3.06 19.05 8.28
C ASP A 584 -3.99 18.12 9.07
N LEU A 585 -3.78 17.95 10.38
CA LEU A 585 -4.69 17.18 11.22
C LEU A 585 -6.13 17.76 11.23
N TYR A 586 -6.25 19.10 11.25
CA TYR A 586 -7.54 19.77 11.23
C TYR A 586 -8.22 19.69 9.87
N ASN A 587 -7.45 19.74 8.78
CA ASN A 587 -7.96 19.58 7.42
C ASN A 587 -8.55 18.19 7.22
N LYS A 588 -7.97 17.15 7.83
CA LYS A 588 -8.52 15.78 7.91
C LYS A 588 -9.76 15.64 8.82
N GLY A 589 -10.23 16.73 9.44
CA GLY A 589 -11.41 16.74 10.29
C GLY A 589 -11.18 16.33 11.75
N TYR A 590 -9.93 16.17 12.19
CA TYR A 590 -9.60 15.80 13.57
C TYR A 590 -9.13 16.98 14.41
N THR A 591 -9.12 16.80 15.73
CA THR A 591 -8.51 17.74 16.68
C THR A 591 -7.57 16.99 17.60
N PRO A 592 -6.39 17.54 17.92
CA PRO A 592 -5.47 16.90 18.83
C PRO A 592 -6.10 16.80 20.22
N SER A 593 -5.92 15.65 20.86
CA SER A 593 -6.40 15.42 22.23
C SER A 593 -5.29 15.77 23.22
N TYR A 594 -4.21 14.98 23.22
CA TYR A 594 -3.02 15.21 24.03
C TYR A 594 -1.81 14.66 23.29
N HIS A 595 -0.68 15.35 23.36
CA HIS A 595 0.58 14.82 22.85
C HIS A 595 1.03 13.61 23.69
N ALA A 596 1.06 13.71 25.01
CA ALA A 596 1.32 12.57 25.89
C ALA A 596 0.15 12.30 26.84
N HIS A 597 -0.39 11.09 26.79
CA HIS A 597 -1.40 10.59 27.72
C HIS A 597 -0.84 9.44 28.58
N ILE A 598 -0.79 9.63 29.89
CA ILE A 598 -0.11 8.72 30.82
C ILE A 598 -1.09 8.34 31.94
N TRP A 599 -1.37 7.05 32.07
CA TRP A 599 -2.29 6.55 33.08
C TRP A 599 -1.71 5.36 33.83
N THR A 600 -1.51 5.50 35.14
CA THR A 600 -0.96 4.48 36.04
C THR A 600 0.41 3.92 35.59
N ALA A 601 1.26 4.76 35.01
CA ALA A 601 2.59 4.41 34.51
C ALA A 601 3.64 5.41 35.03
N PRO A 602 4.07 5.33 36.30
CA PRO A 602 5.12 6.19 36.84
C PRO A 602 6.47 5.94 36.14
N GLY A 603 7.35 6.94 36.15
CA GLY A 603 8.75 6.83 35.72
C GLY A 603 9.10 7.45 34.39
N LEU A 604 8.12 7.98 33.65
CA LEU A 604 8.38 8.52 32.33
C LEU A 604 9.23 9.80 32.41
N GLU A 605 10.21 9.87 31.51
CA GLU A 605 11.17 10.96 31.42
C GLU A 605 11.09 11.68 30.06
N PHE A 606 11.01 13.01 30.09
CA PHE A 606 11.05 13.90 28.94
C PHE A 606 12.19 14.90 29.13
N TYR A 607 13.23 14.81 28.29
CA TYR A 607 14.41 15.67 28.35
C TYR A 607 14.53 16.59 27.14
N GLY A 608 14.31 17.88 27.36
CA GLY A 608 14.42 18.92 26.33
C GLY A 608 13.51 18.67 25.15
N CYS A 609 12.27 18.22 25.38
CA CYS A 609 11.28 17.96 24.34
C CYS A 609 10.38 19.18 24.14
N SER A 610 9.81 19.30 22.94
CA SER A 610 8.90 20.38 22.55
C SER A 610 7.49 19.85 22.32
N PHE A 611 6.48 20.55 22.84
CA PHE A 611 5.07 20.23 22.71
C PHE A 611 4.31 21.46 22.20
N ARG A 612 3.75 21.43 21.00
CA ARG A 612 3.14 22.64 20.43
C ARG A 612 1.95 22.41 19.51
N ASN A 613 1.22 23.48 19.22
CA ASN A 613 0.22 23.50 18.17
C ASN A 613 0.47 24.68 17.23
N GLU A 614 1.01 24.39 16.05
CA GLU A 614 1.40 25.38 15.06
C GLU A 614 0.19 26.04 14.36
N TYR A 615 -1.02 25.50 14.57
CA TYR A 615 -2.28 26.00 14.01
C TYR A 615 -3.19 26.67 15.06
N ALA A 616 -2.68 26.91 16.27
CA ALA A 616 -3.44 27.43 17.40
C ALA A 616 -4.18 28.75 17.14
N SER A 617 -3.59 29.64 16.33
CA SER A 617 -4.18 30.94 15.97
C SER A 617 -5.45 30.85 15.13
N SER A 618 -5.70 29.68 14.51
CA SER A 618 -6.83 29.45 13.60
C SER A 618 -7.93 28.57 14.19
N VAL A 619 -7.79 28.13 15.44
CA VAL A 619 -8.74 27.25 16.13
C VAL A 619 -9.14 27.81 17.49
N ALA A 620 -10.27 27.34 18.03
CA ALA A 620 -10.66 27.73 19.37
C ALA A 620 -9.68 27.15 20.40
N VAL A 621 -9.44 27.87 21.49
CA VAL A 621 -8.50 27.47 22.55
C VAL A 621 -8.75 26.05 23.06
N SER A 622 -10.02 25.65 23.21
CA SER A 622 -10.41 24.31 23.66
C SER A 622 -10.11 23.19 22.65
N GLN A 623 -9.76 23.51 21.40
CA GLN A 623 -9.43 22.56 20.33
C GLN A 623 -7.92 22.48 20.06
N ARG A 624 -7.09 23.20 20.82
CA ARG A 624 -5.64 23.21 20.63
C ARG A 624 -4.94 21.94 21.12
N GLY A 625 -5.66 21.04 21.79
CA GLY A 625 -5.10 19.86 22.45
C GLY A 625 -4.30 20.21 23.69
N GLY A 626 -3.75 19.20 24.38
CA GLY A 626 -2.86 19.38 25.52
C GLY A 626 -1.47 18.78 25.32
N GLY A 627 -0.49 19.23 26.10
CA GLY A 627 0.87 18.68 26.08
C GLY A 627 0.90 17.33 26.79
N ILE A 628 0.92 17.32 28.12
CA ILE A 628 0.98 16.10 28.93
C ILE A 628 -0.24 15.99 29.84
N LEU A 629 -1.02 14.91 29.69
CA LEU A 629 -2.04 14.47 30.65
C LEU A 629 -1.52 13.26 31.42
N SER A 630 -1.30 13.41 32.74
CA SER A 630 -0.83 12.34 33.62
C SER A 630 -1.83 12.04 34.73
N THR A 631 -2.27 10.79 34.86
CA THR A 631 -3.17 10.34 35.93
C THR A 631 -2.55 9.18 36.69
N SER A 632 -2.50 9.28 38.01
CA SER A 632 -1.91 8.27 38.90
C SER A 632 -0.49 7.86 38.52
N SER A 633 0.29 8.81 37.99
CA SER A 633 1.64 8.56 37.45
C SER A 633 2.58 9.69 37.82
N SER A 634 3.79 9.32 38.22
CA SER A 634 4.88 10.26 38.47
C SER A 634 5.71 10.47 37.21
N ILE A 635 6.00 11.71 36.84
CA ILE A 635 6.77 12.04 35.63
C ILE A 635 7.90 13.04 35.90
N ILE A 636 8.89 13.02 35.01
CA ILE A 636 10.05 13.92 35.02
C ILE A 636 10.11 14.66 33.68
N VAL A 637 9.96 15.98 33.72
CA VAL A 637 10.10 16.87 32.57
C VAL A 637 11.21 17.87 32.86
N LYS A 638 12.34 17.75 32.17
CA LYS A 638 13.55 18.54 32.46
C LYS A 638 14.28 18.95 31.19
N GLU A 639 15.22 19.86 31.34
CA GLU A 639 16.19 20.15 30.31
C GLU A 639 17.06 18.95 29.95
N LYS A 640 17.55 18.89 28.71
CA LYS A 640 18.62 17.98 28.30
C LYS A 640 19.96 18.67 28.48
N CYS A 641 20.90 17.99 29.13
CA CYS A 641 22.28 18.44 29.19
C CYS A 641 23.16 17.68 28.19
N SER A 642 23.78 18.41 27.26
CA SER A 642 24.71 17.84 26.28
C SER A 642 26.15 17.74 26.80
N GLY A 643 26.48 18.46 27.87
CA GLY A 643 27.81 18.52 28.47
C GLY A 643 27.99 17.57 29.66
N PHE A 644 29.25 17.29 30.01
CA PHE A 644 29.55 16.60 31.27
C PHE A 644 29.22 17.51 32.45
N VAL A 645 28.29 17.07 33.31
CA VAL A 645 27.94 17.77 34.54
C VAL A 645 28.49 17.00 35.72
N GLN A 646 29.19 17.68 36.62
CA GLN A 646 29.58 17.08 37.89
C GLN A 646 28.32 16.81 38.71
N LEU A 647 28.21 15.59 39.25
CA LEU A 647 27.07 15.20 40.09
C LEU A 647 26.76 16.26 41.16
N GLY A 648 25.52 16.76 41.15
CA GLY A 648 25.03 17.78 42.08
C GLY A 648 25.15 19.24 41.62
N TYR A 649 25.70 19.51 40.44
CA TYR A 649 25.72 20.84 39.82
C TYR A 649 24.63 20.94 38.73
N PRO A 650 24.05 22.13 38.49
CA PRO A 650 23.15 22.33 37.35
C PRO A 650 23.92 22.23 36.02
N CYS A 651 23.20 21.88 34.95
CA CYS A 651 23.77 21.95 33.60
C CYS A 651 24.14 23.41 33.27
N PRO A 652 25.36 23.70 32.79
CA PRO A 652 25.69 25.04 32.32
C PRO A 652 24.77 25.44 31.17
N ASP A 653 24.31 26.71 31.15
CA ASP A 653 23.31 27.18 30.18
C ASP A 653 23.71 26.92 28.72
N GLN A 654 24.99 27.10 28.37
CA GLN A 654 25.53 26.83 27.01
C GLN A 654 25.43 25.35 26.54
N TYR A 655 25.18 24.42 27.47
CA TYR A 655 25.02 22.99 27.18
C TYR A 655 23.60 22.50 27.48
N THR A 656 22.71 23.41 27.85
CA THR A 656 21.35 23.13 28.25
C THR A 656 20.43 23.30 27.04
N THR A 657 19.67 22.26 26.73
CA THR A 657 18.51 22.34 25.84
C THR A 657 17.26 22.32 26.70
N ARG A 658 16.59 23.46 26.83
CA ARG A 658 15.29 23.57 27.51
C ARG A 658 14.23 22.83 26.69
N GLY A 659 13.19 22.36 27.36
CA GLY A 659 11.98 21.90 26.69
C GLY A 659 10.94 23.01 26.67
N GLU A 660 9.97 22.91 25.77
CA GLU A 660 8.97 23.95 25.57
C GLU A 660 7.56 23.37 25.44
N PHE A 661 6.58 24.16 25.88
CA PHE A 661 5.17 23.93 25.66
C PHE A 661 4.58 25.21 25.08
N GLU A 662 4.05 25.17 23.86
CA GLU A 662 3.63 26.37 23.13
C GLU A 662 2.23 26.21 22.58
N ASP A 663 1.37 27.21 22.81
CA ASP A 663 0.08 27.32 22.11
C ASP A 663 -0.90 26.15 22.37
N LEU A 664 -0.87 25.57 23.58
CA LEU A 664 -1.71 24.42 23.98
C LEU A 664 -2.85 24.83 24.92
N TYR A 665 -3.95 24.08 24.95
CA TYR A 665 -5.04 24.32 25.91
C TYR A 665 -4.58 24.06 27.36
N TYR A 666 -3.83 22.98 27.55
CA TYR A 666 -3.07 22.68 28.76
C TYR A 666 -1.66 22.30 28.33
N ALA A 667 -0.63 22.91 28.91
CA ALA A 667 0.71 22.39 28.70
C ALA A 667 0.90 21.10 29.51
N ILE A 668 0.61 21.12 30.82
CA ILE A 668 0.64 19.92 31.67
C ILE A 668 -0.58 19.87 32.59
N LYS A 669 -1.27 18.73 32.62
CA LYS A 669 -2.26 18.40 33.65
C LYS A 669 -1.90 17.06 34.29
N ALA A 670 -1.65 17.05 35.58
CA ALA A 670 -1.28 15.86 36.32
C ALA A 670 -2.16 15.66 37.56
N SER A 671 -2.51 14.42 37.88
CA SER A 671 -3.23 14.08 39.10
C SER A 671 -2.75 12.82 39.81
N SER A 672 -2.75 12.82 41.15
CA SER A 672 -2.46 11.65 42.00
C SER A 672 -1.08 11.01 41.77
N GLY A 673 -0.07 11.83 41.47
CA GLY A 673 1.32 11.41 41.29
C GLY A 673 2.12 11.48 42.59
N SER A 674 2.91 10.44 42.91
CA SER A 674 3.75 10.43 44.13
C SER A 674 4.92 11.42 44.08
N PHE A 675 5.36 11.78 42.88
CA PHE A 675 6.31 12.85 42.63
C PHE A 675 6.07 13.47 41.25
N MET A 676 6.37 14.76 41.12
CA MET A 676 6.33 15.47 39.83
C MET A 676 7.55 16.36 39.76
N THR A 677 8.34 16.29 38.68
CA THR A 677 9.45 17.23 38.50
C THR A 677 9.34 17.98 37.19
N LEU A 678 9.32 19.30 37.27
CA LEU A 678 9.43 20.24 36.17
C LEU A 678 10.70 21.08 36.40
N SER A 679 11.60 21.13 35.43
CA SER A 679 12.85 21.89 35.54
C SER A 679 13.19 22.56 34.23
N ARG A 680 13.46 23.88 34.26
CA ARG A 680 13.97 24.64 33.10
C ARG A 680 13.17 24.38 31.82
N GLN A 681 11.85 24.49 31.95
CA GLN A 681 10.90 24.39 30.84
C GLN A 681 10.33 25.77 30.53
N ASP A 682 10.02 25.99 29.25
CA ASP A 682 9.39 27.21 28.76
C ASP A 682 7.91 26.92 28.45
N PHE A 683 7.00 27.66 29.06
CA PHE A 683 5.57 27.58 28.81
C PHE A 683 5.16 28.87 28.10
N ILE A 684 4.85 28.79 26.81
CA ILE A 684 4.66 29.92 25.90
C ILE A 684 3.19 29.97 25.48
N ASP A 685 2.52 31.09 25.76
CA ASP A 685 1.12 31.36 25.43
C ASP A 685 0.15 30.20 25.73
N CYS A 686 0.41 29.48 26.83
CA CYS A 686 -0.47 28.41 27.31
C CYS A 686 -1.45 29.01 28.33
N PRO A 687 -2.78 28.99 28.09
CA PRO A 687 -3.75 29.44 29.08
C PRO A 687 -3.64 28.69 30.40
N LYS A 688 -3.25 27.42 30.35
CA LYS A 688 -3.06 26.60 31.56
C LYS A 688 -1.69 25.93 31.49
N GLY A 689 -0.69 26.59 32.05
CA GLY A 689 0.71 26.11 32.01
C GLY A 689 0.85 24.74 32.67
N ALA A 690 0.76 24.66 34.00
CA ALA A 690 0.76 23.39 34.70
C ALA A 690 -0.34 23.32 35.76
N TRP A 691 -1.15 22.26 35.76
CA TRP A 691 -2.13 21.96 36.80
C TRP A 691 -1.83 20.63 37.46
N LEU A 692 -1.42 20.68 38.72
CA LEU A 692 -0.96 19.54 39.51
C LEU A 692 -1.94 19.32 40.66
N ILE A 693 -2.65 18.19 40.64
CA ILE A 693 -3.76 17.89 41.55
C ILE A 693 -3.41 16.66 42.38
N ASP A 694 -3.49 16.71 43.71
CA ASP A 694 -3.23 15.52 44.56
C ASP A 694 -1.84 14.91 44.25
N CYS A 695 -0.89 15.76 43.85
CA CYS A 695 0.48 15.36 43.56
C CYS A 695 1.37 15.67 44.76
N ASP A 696 2.15 14.70 45.19
CA ASP A 696 3.10 14.87 46.29
C ASP A 696 4.51 15.14 45.78
N ALA A 697 5.39 15.63 46.66
CA ALA A 697 6.81 15.81 46.38
C ALA A 697 7.09 16.57 45.06
N ILE A 698 6.26 17.56 44.74
CA ILE A 698 6.37 18.34 43.51
C ILE A 698 7.64 19.17 43.57
N LYS A 699 8.41 19.18 42.48
CA LYS A 699 9.53 20.08 42.28
C LYS A 699 9.34 20.86 40.98
N VAL A 700 9.19 22.18 41.08
CA VAL A 700 9.13 23.08 39.91
C VAL A 700 10.25 24.11 40.04
N THR A 701 11.27 24.01 39.18
CA THR A 701 12.47 24.84 39.31
C THR A 701 12.93 25.49 38.02
N GLU A 702 13.18 26.79 38.07
CA GLU A 702 13.80 27.57 36.98
C GLU A 702 13.04 27.48 35.64
N CYS A 703 11.73 27.22 35.71
CA CYS A 703 10.80 27.29 34.58
C CYS A 703 10.41 28.74 34.28
N ASP A 704 10.05 28.98 33.03
CA ASP A 704 9.53 30.26 32.54
C ASP A 704 8.07 30.07 32.13
N PHE A 705 7.16 30.80 32.78
CA PHE A 705 5.72 30.73 32.53
C PHE A 705 5.23 32.05 31.92
N ASP A 706 5.14 32.08 30.59
CA ASP A 706 4.40 33.10 29.83
C ASP A 706 2.91 32.73 29.87
N VAL A 707 2.20 33.34 30.81
CA VAL A 707 0.80 33.05 31.06
C VAL A 707 -0.03 33.69 29.94
N SER A 708 -0.77 32.89 29.19
CA SER A 708 -1.57 33.40 28.08
C SER A 708 -2.50 34.53 28.53
N SER A 709 -2.52 35.60 27.74
CA SER A 709 -3.47 36.70 27.88
C SER A 709 -4.87 36.37 27.35
N GLU A 710 -5.03 35.21 26.70
CA GLU A 710 -6.31 34.78 26.16
C GLU A 710 -7.34 34.54 27.26
N THR A 711 -8.49 35.19 27.13
CA THR A 711 -9.60 35.04 28.07
C THR A 711 -10.45 33.86 27.63
N LEU A 712 -10.36 32.74 28.34
CA LEU A 712 -11.29 31.62 28.17
C LEU A 712 -12.72 32.10 28.44
N SER A 713 -13.62 31.87 27.48
CA SER A 713 -15.01 32.35 27.52
C SER A 713 -15.82 31.62 28.61
N GLY A 714 -15.66 32.06 29.86
CA GLY A 714 -16.31 31.49 31.04
C GLY A 714 -16.27 32.47 32.20
N SER A 715 -17.29 32.46 33.04
CA SER A 715 -17.46 33.37 34.19
C SER A 715 -16.43 33.19 35.33
N TYR A 716 -15.40 32.37 35.14
CA TYR A 716 -14.44 32.01 36.17
C TYR A 716 -13.10 32.69 35.93
N LEU A 717 -12.79 33.64 36.80
CA LEU A 717 -11.56 34.43 36.84
C LEU A 717 -10.28 33.60 37.07
N TYR A 718 -10.38 32.26 37.14
CA TYR A 718 -9.32 31.33 37.49
C TYR A 718 -8.98 30.34 36.36
N ASP A 719 -9.46 30.60 35.15
CA ASP A 719 -9.29 29.68 34.02
C ASP A 719 -7.93 29.84 33.29
N SER A 720 -7.19 30.94 33.50
CA SER A 720 -5.83 31.14 32.97
C SER A 720 -4.80 31.31 34.09
N TYR A 721 -3.74 30.50 34.09
CA TYR A 721 -2.68 30.49 35.09
C TYR A 721 -1.37 29.87 34.58
N GLY A 722 -0.24 30.32 35.14
CA GLY A 722 1.07 29.69 34.92
C GLY A 722 1.18 28.33 35.60
N LEU A 723 1.02 28.30 36.93
CA LEU A 723 1.08 27.06 37.72
C LEU A 723 -0.07 26.99 38.73
N TYR A 724 -0.77 25.87 38.78
CA TYR A 724 -1.84 25.57 39.73
C TYR A 724 -1.50 24.29 40.50
N VAL A 725 -1.38 24.39 41.81
CA VAL A 725 -1.11 23.26 42.72
C VAL A 725 -2.31 23.08 43.65
N GLU A 726 -2.97 21.93 43.55
CA GLU A 726 -4.24 21.64 44.22
C GLU A 726 -4.15 20.37 45.05
N SER A 727 -4.61 20.40 46.30
CA SER A 727 -4.68 19.21 47.18
C SER A 727 -3.35 18.47 47.33
N SER A 728 -2.23 19.19 47.22
CA SER A 728 -0.87 18.65 47.13
C SER A 728 -0.04 18.93 48.39
N THR A 729 0.94 18.08 48.69
CA THR A 729 1.84 18.27 49.83
C THR A 729 3.32 18.01 49.51
N GLY A 730 4.21 18.62 50.29
CA GLY A 730 5.66 18.43 50.18
C GLY A 730 6.28 19.07 48.94
N TYR A 731 5.72 20.17 48.42
CA TYR A 731 6.20 20.79 47.18
C TYR A 731 7.32 21.82 47.38
N HIS A 732 8.18 21.94 46.38
CA HIS A 732 9.28 22.92 46.29
C HIS A 732 9.22 23.63 44.93
N ILE A 733 8.81 24.90 44.95
CA ILE A 733 8.67 25.76 43.77
C ILE A 733 9.72 26.88 43.88
N GLU A 734 10.80 26.78 43.11
CA GLU A 734 11.95 27.70 43.22
C GLU A 734 12.44 28.31 41.92
N GLY A 735 12.71 29.62 41.95
CA GLY A 735 13.47 30.29 40.89
C GLY A 735 12.76 30.37 39.56
N ASN A 736 11.43 30.25 39.54
CA ASN A 736 10.63 30.34 38.32
C ASN A 736 10.25 31.78 38.01
N GLU A 737 10.03 32.05 36.73
CA GLU A 737 9.49 33.30 36.23
C GLU A 737 8.02 33.09 35.84
N PHE A 738 7.17 34.02 36.24
CA PHE A 738 5.76 34.07 35.89
C PHE A 738 5.48 35.44 35.32
N HIS A 739 5.13 35.51 34.04
CA HIS A 739 4.90 36.78 33.39
C HIS A 739 3.75 36.75 32.40
N ASP A 740 3.25 37.94 32.08
CA ASP A 740 2.09 38.16 31.21
C ASP A 740 0.80 37.46 31.72
N GLY A 741 -0.34 37.64 31.04
CA GLY A 741 -1.60 37.02 31.45
C GLY A 741 -2.11 37.35 32.87
N VAL A 742 -3.00 36.52 33.41
CA VAL A 742 -3.80 36.90 34.59
C VAL A 742 -3.21 36.39 35.92
N LEU A 743 -2.94 35.09 36.05
CA LEU A 743 -2.54 34.47 37.32
C LEU A 743 -1.18 33.79 37.19
N GLY A 744 -0.22 34.17 38.02
CA GLY A 744 1.09 33.51 38.03
C GLY A 744 1.01 32.11 38.64
N LEU A 745 0.77 32.05 39.95
CA LEU A 745 0.77 30.82 40.74
C LEU A 745 -0.49 30.71 41.62
N VAL A 746 -1.23 29.61 41.49
CA VAL A 746 -2.35 29.26 42.36
C VAL A 746 -1.98 28.06 43.24
N VAL A 747 -2.25 28.18 44.54
CA VAL A 747 -2.18 27.07 45.49
C VAL A 747 -3.53 26.88 46.17
N TYR A 748 -4.05 25.67 46.18
CA TYR A 748 -5.37 25.35 46.72
C TYR A 748 -5.28 24.13 47.64
N ASP A 749 -5.71 24.28 48.90
CA ASP A 749 -5.77 23.20 49.90
C ASP A 749 -4.46 22.41 50.03
N SER A 750 -3.35 23.12 50.28
CA SER A 750 -2.06 22.47 50.51
C SER A 750 -2.07 21.58 51.75
N GLY A 751 -1.43 20.42 51.66
CA GLY A 751 -1.32 19.48 52.77
C GLY A 751 -0.38 19.95 53.90
N ILE A 752 -0.13 19.05 54.85
CA ILE A 752 0.52 19.39 56.13
C ILE A 752 2.05 19.43 56.10
N ASP A 753 2.69 18.97 55.02
CA ASP A 753 4.16 18.93 54.93
C ASP A 753 4.76 20.30 54.63
N GLU A 754 6.08 20.35 54.46
CA GLU A 754 6.76 21.58 54.05
C GLU A 754 6.48 21.89 52.59
N ASN A 755 5.74 22.98 52.38
CA ASN A 755 5.29 23.44 51.07
C ASN A 755 5.98 24.78 50.76
N LEU A 756 7.08 24.77 50.03
CA LEU A 756 7.96 25.92 49.86
C LEU A 756 7.81 26.60 48.49
N ILE A 757 7.52 27.89 48.50
CA ILE A 757 7.55 28.80 47.34
C ILE A 757 8.66 29.83 47.56
N TYR A 758 9.75 29.72 46.80
CA TYR A 758 10.99 30.43 47.07
C TYR A 758 11.63 31.08 45.83
N LYS A 759 12.06 32.35 45.93
CA LYS A 759 12.81 33.05 44.85
C LYS A 759 12.15 33.09 43.48
N ASN A 760 10.82 33.01 43.41
CA ASN A 760 10.11 33.18 42.14
C ASN A 760 9.94 34.68 41.83
N THR A 761 9.91 35.01 40.54
CA THR A 761 9.69 36.38 40.05
C THR A 761 8.38 36.44 39.31
N PHE A 762 7.51 37.37 39.70
CA PHE A 762 6.23 37.65 39.07
C PHE A 762 6.28 39.04 38.45
N TYR A 763 6.04 39.16 37.14
CA TYR A 763 6.09 40.46 36.46
C TYR A 763 5.17 40.56 35.26
N ASN A 764 4.74 41.78 34.89
CA ASN A 764 3.90 42.04 33.70
C ASN A 764 2.55 41.28 33.65
N LEU A 765 2.10 40.66 34.74
CA LEU A 765 0.78 40.03 34.78
C LEU A 765 -0.29 41.12 34.58
N SER A 766 -1.09 40.98 33.53
CA SER A 766 -2.11 41.94 33.12
C SER A 766 -3.29 41.25 32.43
N GLY A 767 -4.49 41.83 32.56
CA GLY A 767 -5.68 41.27 31.92
C GLY A 767 -6.93 42.10 32.17
N ASN A 768 -8.08 41.62 31.67
CA ASN A 768 -9.38 42.27 31.86
C ASN A 768 -9.93 42.15 33.30
N CYS A 769 -9.15 41.57 34.21
CA CYS A 769 -9.48 41.37 35.62
C CYS A 769 -8.24 41.58 36.50
N ASN A 770 -8.41 41.42 37.82
CA ASN A 770 -7.37 41.63 38.82
C ASN A 770 -6.20 40.63 38.65
N ALA A 771 -5.17 41.01 37.89
CA ALA A 771 -4.01 40.16 37.65
C ALA A 771 -3.23 39.95 38.95
N THR A 772 -2.96 38.69 39.30
CA THR A 772 -2.45 38.33 40.62
C THR A 772 -1.23 37.42 40.51
N GLY A 773 -0.12 37.85 41.15
CA GLY A 773 1.11 37.06 41.22
C GLY A 773 0.89 35.69 41.83
N LEU A 774 0.35 35.66 43.06
CA LEU A 774 0.02 34.42 43.75
C LEU A 774 -1.38 34.43 44.37
N VAL A 775 -2.13 33.36 44.18
CA VAL A 775 -3.42 33.13 44.81
C VAL A 775 -3.35 31.89 45.70
N ALA A 776 -3.60 32.06 47.00
CA ALA A 776 -3.75 30.95 47.94
C ALA A 776 -5.23 30.77 48.30
N ILE A 777 -5.79 29.60 48.05
CA ILE A 777 -7.21 29.26 48.24
C ILE A 777 -7.32 28.16 49.31
N GLY A 778 -8.26 28.28 50.24
CA GLY A 778 -8.57 27.23 51.21
C GLY A 778 -7.51 27.02 52.31
N GLU A 779 -7.46 25.80 52.87
CA GLU A 779 -6.59 25.45 54.00
C GLU A 779 -5.17 25.10 53.52
N ASN A 780 -4.25 26.07 53.57
CA ASN A 780 -2.87 25.88 53.12
C ASN A 780 -1.84 25.77 54.28
N GLY A 781 -2.29 25.80 55.53
CA GLY A 781 -1.43 25.77 56.71
C GLY A 781 -1.69 24.52 57.55
N ALA A 782 -0.66 23.98 58.21
CA ALA A 782 -0.88 22.90 59.16
C ALA A 782 -1.53 23.42 60.45
N LEU A 783 -2.52 22.69 60.98
CA LEU A 783 -3.12 22.98 62.29
C LEU A 783 -2.07 22.84 63.40
N THR A 784 -1.53 23.96 63.86
CA THR A 784 -0.63 23.98 65.01
C THR A 784 -1.40 23.60 66.29
N SER A 785 -1.17 22.40 66.83
CA SER A 785 -1.56 22.14 68.22
C SER A 785 -0.62 22.95 69.13
N LYS A 786 -1.15 23.57 70.20
CA LYS A 786 -0.35 24.35 71.18
C LYS A 786 0.82 23.56 71.81
N LEU A 787 0.85 22.23 71.64
CA LEU A 787 1.84 21.34 72.22
C LEU A 787 3.00 21.02 71.25
N PHE A 788 2.84 21.27 69.95
CA PHE A 788 3.88 21.07 68.94
C PHE A 788 3.85 22.22 67.91
N PRO A 789 4.60 23.31 68.13
CA PRO A 789 4.75 24.36 67.14
C PRO A 789 5.68 23.88 66.01
N GLN A 790 5.20 22.94 65.19
CA GLN A 790 5.81 22.74 63.87
C GLN A 790 5.18 23.76 62.92
N ILE A 791 6.04 24.60 62.34
CA ILE A 791 5.69 25.51 61.25
C ILE A 791 5.70 24.65 59.99
N SER A 792 4.62 23.90 59.75
CA SER A 792 4.44 23.11 58.52
C SER A 792 3.23 23.63 57.73
N GLY A 793 3.10 23.24 56.47
CA GLY A 793 2.23 23.87 55.47
C GLY A 793 2.96 24.88 54.58
N LEU A 794 2.19 25.75 53.92
CA LEU A 794 2.66 26.72 52.92
C LEU A 794 3.62 27.76 53.51
N GLN A 795 4.78 27.90 52.87
CA GLN A 795 5.85 28.82 53.22
C GLN A 795 6.28 29.61 51.98
N MET A 796 6.20 30.93 52.10
CA MET A 796 6.60 31.84 51.03
C MET A 796 7.83 32.65 51.44
N ARG A 797 8.90 32.60 50.65
CA ARG A 797 10.18 33.22 50.98
C ARG A 797 10.82 33.88 49.76
N CYS A 798 11.33 35.10 49.92
CA CYS A 798 12.18 35.77 48.93
C CYS A 798 11.62 35.86 47.49
N ASN A 799 10.30 35.85 47.30
CA ASN A 799 9.67 36.05 45.99
C ASN A 799 9.63 37.56 45.64
N THR A 800 9.75 37.88 44.36
CA THR A 800 9.73 39.26 43.83
C THR A 800 8.47 39.49 43.02
N PHE A 801 7.80 40.62 43.23
CA PHE A 801 6.58 41.01 42.52
C PHE A 801 6.77 42.40 41.93
N ASN A 802 6.81 42.50 40.60
CA ASN A 802 7.00 43.74 39.87
C ASN A 802 5.79 43.96 38.94
N ASP A 803 5.19 45.13 38.90
CA ASP A 803 4.15 45.44 37.90
C ASP A 803 3.00 44.40 37.80
N VAL A 804 2.43 44.04 38.96
CA VAL A 804 1.23 43.17 39.09
C VAL A 804 0.14 43.92 39.89
N ASP A 805 -1.16 43.72 39.60
CA ASP A 805 -2.24 44.41 40.33
C ASP A 805 -2.26 44.00 41.81
N TYR A 806 -2.13 42.69 42.06
CA TYR A 806 -2.01 42.13 43.39
C TYR A 806 -0.79 41.21 43.46
N SER A 807 0.13 41.49 44.39
CA SER A 807 1.23 40.56 44.65
C SER A 807 0.72 39.22 45.16
N MET A 808 -0.30 39.26 46.04
CA MET A 808 -0.86 38.07 46.66
C MET A 808 -2.34 38.25 47.00
N ALA A 809 -3.14 37.22 46.75
CA ALA A 809 -4.49 37.06 47.28
C ALA A 809 -4.57 35.81 48.15
N VAL A 810 -5.27 35.90 49.29
CA VAL A 810 -5.54 34.76 50.18
C VAL A 810 -7.05 34.66 50.36
N LEU A 811 -7.62 33.55 49.92
CA LEU A 811 -9.06 33.30 49.85
C LEU A 811 -9.36 32.07 50.70
N GLY A 812 -10.15 32.23 51.77
CA GLY A 812 -10.43 31.16 52.73
C GLY A 812 -11.84 31.22 53.25
#